data_AF-A0A661PCR6-F1
#
_entry.id   AF-A0A661PCR6-F1
#
_cell.length_a   1.000
_cell.length_b   1.000
_cell.length_c   1.000
_cell.angle_alpha   90.00
_cell.angle_beta   90.00
_cell.angle_gamma   90.00
#
_symmetry.space_group_name_H-M   'P 1'
#
loop_
_entity.id
_entity.type
_entity.pdbx_description
1 polymer ?
#
loop_
_entity_poly.entity_id
_entity_poly.type
_entity_poly.pdbx_seq_one_letter_code
_entity_poly.pdbx_strand_id
1 'polypeptide(L)'
;MSEETKTYQLIVRQIPAAGSGLDDLLRILQGEYSLDAYTAKQRLVGPGLVMFGKGGFEKTGKIAALLYRHGFSCWQIVPSRPAVKPSRLRSLEIQHEYIQFESQDGPVRLTRGTEVVAVFADLSGGLIDKHVKRILAQNTYRGRNALEPLSKEEMIPAVFQGKPVLDFYLLDGHGQVQSAIRVLPGKFNPSGLGDRATMSSRGNLEAMLELVKEYARPFRLHCDFGLSQLPKCQVQRLEDGPSALESNLKSLHHYGWLLTRLRGEGRPEDISAPVGPQVGGVAAAALIGQPALGAVLGADGLATAVPGLGEVSQEIRDALRDEKKPNAAARDHIKPPVKKDLPPPPERPEVRMTMRKMLTLVGTFAGVGLLVMVMEGDSHLLRVVARYCTRTGAVPGLIAFGFLWYALHFIRLKRKIENTPTSKVRSIAMGLVEVHGKAWRQYALVAPMTQSACVYYRLRKYRREEKNKWRLIKDVNSSHVAFQIDDGTGRVVVDPRGASVKAKTRQTGFPGQSPLTFTTFDSADENEKWVEDIIYEGTALYVLGFARPLRAERRSLRERSVEKLRELKLDRRALHRYDTDGDGQISEDEWQVARSDAEQAALKEHLAEGSGRKRQEEHVVIARPSQRSMPFVIAEVASEAHLIRNYGLISIPLLIIGLSVAGFAIYKFLEFLGV
;
A
#
# COMPACT_ATOMS: atom_id res chain seq x y z
N MET A 1 34.86 -35.09 -11.11
CA MET A 1 33.51 -34.69 -11.58
C MET A 1 33.66 -33.29 -12.16
N SER A 2 33.45 -33.13 -13.47
CA SER A 2 33.60 -31.84 -14.16
C SER A 2 32.67 -30.78 -13.56
N GLU A 3 33.08 -29.51 -13.56
CA GLU A 3 32.29 -28.39 -13.02
C GLU A 3 30.91 -28.23 -13.69
N GLU A 4 30.71 -28.81 -14.88
CA GLU A 4 29.49 -28.71 -15.69
C GLU A 4 28.25 -29.39 -15.10
N THR A 5 28.37 -30.28 -14.09
CA THR A 5 27.20 -30.98 -13.51
C THR A 5 26.67 -30.41 -12.19
N LYS A 6 27.30 -29.36 -11.63
CA LYS A 6 26.85 -28.78 -10.36
C LYS A 6 25.75 -27.73 -10.58
N THR A 7 24.65 -27.84 -9.83
CA THR A 7 23.59 -26.82 -9.80
C THR A 7 23.92 -25.77 -8.74
N TYR A 8 24.12 -24.53 -9.18
CA TYR A 8 24.38 -23.37 -8.32
C TYR A 8 23.08 -22.68 -7.93
N GLN A 9 23.04 -22.12 -6.73
CA GLN A 9 21.98 -21.26 -6.22
C GLN A 9 22.51 -19.83 -6.15
N LEU A 10 21.75 -18.89 -6.70
CA LEU A 10 22.05 -17.46 -6.61
C LEU A 10 21.31 -16.88 -5.42
N ILE A 11 22.05 -16.49 -4.39
CA ILE A 11 21.54 -15.80 -3.21
C ILE A 11 21.78 -14.30 -3.38
N VAL A 12 20.75 -13.50 -3.09
CA VAL A 12 20.79 -12.05 -3.25
C VAL A 12 20.37 -11.38 -1.94
N ARG A 13 21.09 -10.34 -1.53
CA ARG A 13 20.65 -9.46 -0.45
C ARG A 13 19.62 -8.48 -0.98
N GLN A 14 18.43 -8.52 -0.38
CA GLN A 14 17.35 -7.64 -0.76
C GLN A 14 17.63 -6.21 -0.30
N ILE A 15 17.08 -5.25 -1.03
CA ILE A 15 17.09 -3.84 -0.64
C ILE A 15 15.75 -3.46 -0.03
N PRO A 16 15.73 -2.59 0.99
CA PRO A 16 14.51 -2.27 1.72
C PRO A 16 13.50 -1.48 0.86
N ALA A 17 13.95 -0.64 -0.06
CA ALA A 17 13.08 0.15 -0.91
C ALA A 17 13.51 0.06 -2.38
N ALA A 18 12.52 0.07 -3.28
CA ALA A 18 12.77 0.15 -4.71
C ALA A 18 13.38 1.51 -5.07
N GLY A 19 14.65 1.51 -5.50
CA GLY A 19 15.29 2.69 -6.08
C GLY A 19 14.81 2.99 -7.49
N SER A 20 15.10 4.19 -8.01
CA SER A 20 14.71 4.63 -9.36
C SER A 20 15.26 3.74 -10.49
N GLY A 21 16.42 3.09 -10.28
CA GLY A 21 17.02 2.17 -11.25
C GLY A 21 16.46 0.73 -11.24
N LEU A 22 15.51 0.40 -10.35
CA LEU A 22 14.97 -0.96 -10.26
C LEU A 22 14.08 -1.30 -11.46
N ASP A 23 13.26 -0.35 -11.93
CA ASP A 23 12.32 -0.63 -13.03
C ASP A 23 13.07 -0.91 -14.35
N ASP A 24 14.21 -0.27 -14.59
CA ASP A 24 15.08 -0.56 -15.73
C ASP A 24 15.73 -1.94 -15.62
N LEU A 25 16.24 -2.30 -14.43
CA LEU A 25 16.77 -3.64 -14.16
C LEU A 25 15.71 -4.73 -14.41
N LEU A 26 14.46 -4.51 -13.98
CA LEU A 26 13.38 -5.46 -14.19
C LEU A 26 13.05 -5.67 -15.67
N ARG A 27 13.15 -4.61 -16.49
CA ARG A 27 13.00 -4.73 -17.96
C ARG A 27 14.12 -5.56 -18.57
N ILE A 28 15.37 -5.35 -18.16
CA ILE A 28 16.52 -6.13 -18.64
C ILE A 28 16.38 -7.61 -18.25
N LEU A 29 16.01 -7.89 -17.00
CA LEU A 29 15.78 -9.26 -16.53
C LEU A 29 14.66 -9.97 -17.30
N GLN A 30 13.60 -9.25 -17.68
CA GLN A 30 12.51 -9.79 -18.48
C GLN A 30 12.93 -10.04 -19.94
N GLY A 31 13.67 -9.10 -20.54
CA GLY A 31 14.12 -9.19 -21.93
C GLY A 31 15.20 -10.25 -22.16
N GLU A 32 16.31 -10.17 -21.42
CA GLU A 32 17.50 -11.00 -21.64
C GLU A 32 17.41 -12.40 -21.00
N TYR A 33 16.73 -12.52 -19.86
CA TYR A 33 16.70 -13.76 -19.06
C TYR A 33 15.31 -14.39 -18.96
N SER A 34 14.30 -13.80 -19.61
CA SER A 34 12.89 -14.25 -19.59
C SER A 34 12.33 -14.41 -18.16
N LEU A 35 12.79 -13.56 -17.23
CA LEU A 35 12.30 -13.56 -15.85
C LEU A 35 11.09 -12.64 -15.71
N ASP A 36 10.02 -13.13 -15.09
CA ASP A 36 8.85 -12.31 -14.78
C ASP A 36 9.22 -11.12 -13.88
N ALA A 37 8.93 -9.90 -14.35
CA ALA A 37 9.29 -8.66 -13.67
C ALA A 37 8.64 -8.54 -12.29
N TYR A 38 7.41 -9.06 -12.12
CA TYR A 38 6.72 -9.05 -10.83
C TYR A 38 7.43 -9.94 -9.81
N THR A 39 7.73 -11.18 -10.19
CA THR A 39 8.46 -12.15 -9.35
C THR A 39 9.88 -11.66 -9.04
N ALA A 40 10.58 -11.10 -10.02
CA ALA A 40 11.92 -10.53 -9.81
C ALA A 40 11.88 -9.37 -8.81
N LYS A 41 10.89 -8.46 -8.91
CA LYS A 41 10.71 -7.37 -7.96
C LYS A 41 10.45 -7.87 -6.53
N GLN A 42 9.59 -8.88 -6.37
CA GLN A 42 9.31 -9.48 -5.07
C GLN A 42 10.55 -10.15 -4.45
N ARG A 43 11.46 -10.65 -5.28
CA ARG A 43 12.73 -11.24 -4.82
C ARG A 43 13.77 -10.16 -4.51
N LEU A 44 13.81 -9.04 -5.21
CA LEU A 44 14.84 -8.01 -4.97
C LEU A 44 14.50 -7.03 -3.84
N VAL A 45 13.22 -6.84 -3.52
CA VAL A 45 12.77 -5.90 -2.48
C VAL A 45 12.36 -6.65 -1.22
N GLY A 46 12.98 -6.30 -0.09
CA GLY A 46 12.70 -6.91 1.21
C GLY A 46 13.81 -6.70 2.24
N PRO A 47 13.61 -7.17 3.48
CA PRO A 47 14.54 -6.95 4.60
C PRO A 47 15.76 -7.88 4.66
N GLY A 48 15.77 -8.99 3.91
CA GLY A 48 16.67 -10.11 4.19
C GLY A 48 17.40 -10.66 2.96
N LEU A 49 17.65 -11.96 2.97
CA LEU A 49 18.25 -12.70 1.88
C LEU A 49 17.19 -13.51 1.11
N VAL A 50 17.37 -13.65 -0.20
CA VAL A 50 16.49 -14.47 -1.04
C VAL A 50 17.30 -15.42 -1.93
N MET A 51 16.75 -16.59 -2.22
CA MET A 51 17.22 -17.40 -3.34
C MET A 51 16.57 -16.89 -4.63
N PHE A 52 17.34 -16.14 -5.42
CA PHE A 52 16.85 -15.49 -6.63
C PHE A 52 16.60 -16.50 -7.76
N GLY A 53 17.45 -17.53 -7.86
CA GLY A 53 17.32 -18.59 -8.85
C GLY A 53 18.32 -19.73 -8.67
N LYS A 54 18.16 -20.78 -9.49
CA LYS A 54 19.07 -21.93 -9.57
C LYS A 54 19.44 -22.20 -11.02
N GLY A 55 20.67 -22.68 -11.27
CA GLY A 55 21.12 -22.99 -12.62
C GLY A 55 22.61 -23.38 -12.68
N GLY A 56 23.15 -23.47 -13.89
CA GLY A 56 24.59 -23.63 -14.10
C GLY A 56 25.38 -22.40 -13.65
N PHE A 57 26.69 -22.58 -13.46
CA PHE A 57 27.60 -21.53 -13.00
C PHE A 57 27.56 -20.29 -13.91
N GLU A 58 27.68 -20.48 -15.23
CA GLU A 58 27.68 -19.36 -16.18
C GLU A 58 26.38 -18.56 -16.17
N LYS A 59 25.23 -19.24 -16.21
CA LYS A 59 23.92 -18.57 -16.24
C LYS A 59 23.67 -17.77 -14.96
N THR A 60 23.99 -18.37 -13.82
CA THR A 60 23.84 -17.69 -12.52
C THR A 60 24.85 -16.55 -12.35
N GLY A 61 26.04 -16.68 -12.93
CA GLY A 61 27.10 -15.67 -12.90
C GLY A 61 26.76 -14.43 -13.71
N LYS A 62 26.21 -14.60 -14.91
CA LYS A 62 25.72 -13.47 -15.74
C LYS A 62 24.67 -12.64 -15.02
N ILE A 63 23.69 -13.30 -14.38
CA ILE A 63 22.65 -12.62 -13.58
C ILE A 63 23.27 -11.96 -12.35
N ALA A 64 24.19 -12.63 -11.64
CA ALA A 64 24.87 -12.06 -10.47
C ALA A 64 25.65 -10.78 -10.84
N ALA A 65 26.38 -10.80 -11.96
CA ALA A 65 27.11 -9.64 -12.45
C ALA A 65 26.19 -8.47 -12.82
N LEU A 66 25.03 -8.75 -13.43
CA LEU A 66 24.02 -7.73 -13.72
C LEU A 66 23.49 -7.10 -12.43
N LEU A 67 23.06 -7.93 -11.47
CA LEU A 67 22.54 -7.47 -10.18
C LEU A 67 23.60 -6.65 -9.41
N TYR A 68 24.86 -7.08 -9.44
CA TYR A 68 25.95 -6.36 -8.79
C TYR A 68 26.17 -4.96 -9.35
N ARG A 69 26.11 -4.77 -10.69
CA ARG A 69 26.18 -3.43 -11.32
C ARG A 69 25.07 -2.49 -10.87
N HIS A 70 23.91 -3.04 -10.50
CA HIS A 70 22.78 -2.28 -9.97
C HIS A 70 22.80 -2.18 -8.42
N GLY A 71 23.91 -2.53 -7.77
CA GLY A 71 24.13 -2.32 -6.34
C GLY A 71 23.65 -3.47 -5.43
N PHE A 72 23.38 -4.66 -5.96
CA PHE A 72 22.97 -5.82 -5.15
C PHE A 72 24.15 -6.73 -4.80
N SER A 73 24.27 -7.09 -3.52
CA SER A 73 25.19 -8.15 -3.08
C SER A 73 24.66 -9.52 -3.48
N CYS A 74 25.49 -10.29 -4.20
CA CYS A 74 25.11 -11.57 -4.79
C CYS A 74 26.14 -12.66 -4.45
N TRP A 75 25.67 -13.88 -4.20
CA TRP A 75 26.52 -15.04 -3.94
C TRP A 75 26.05 -16.23 -4.75
N GLN A 76 26.97 -16.93 -5.39
CA GLN A 76 26.71 -18.20 -6.05
C GLN A 76 27.19 -19.32 -5.12
N ILE A 77 26.27 -20.16 -4.66
CA ILE A 77 26.59 -21.24 -3.73
C ILE A 77 26.13 -22.58 -4.28
N VAL A 78 26.93 -23.62 -4.05
CA VAL A 78 26.51 -25.01 -4.26
C VAL A 78 25.82 -25.49 -2.97
N PRO A 79 24.57 -25.98 -3.04
CA PRO A 79 23.86 -26.43 -1.85
C PRO A 79 24.58 -27.61 -1.20
N SER A 80 24.89 -27.47 0.09
CA SER A 80 25.52 -28.51 0.90
C SER A 80 24.67 -28.83 2.13
N ARG A 81 24.87 -30.03 2.70
CA ARG A 81 24.24 -30.38 3.98
C ARG A 81 25.02 -29.71 5.12
N PRO A 82 24.35 -29.18 6.15
CA PRO A 82 25.02 -28.65 7.33
C PRO A 82 25.91 -29.72 7.98
N ALA A 83 27.18 -29.42 8.19
CA ALA A 83 28.14 -30.35 8.79
C ALA A 83 28.31 -30.13 10.30
N VAL A 84 28.27 -28.86 10.74
CA VAL A 84 28.52 -28.48 12.15
C VAL A 84 27.24 -27.95 12.79
N LYS A 85 26.70 -28.70 13.74
CA LYS A 85 25.53 -28.30 14.53
C LYS A 85 25.95 -27.43 15.73
N PRO A 86 25.29 -26.29 16.00
CA PRO A 86 25.57 -25.49 17.18
C PRO A 86 25.35 -26.26 18.49
N SER A 87 26.40 -26.34 19.31
CA SER A 87 26.36 -26.97 20.63
C SER A 87 25.79 -25.99 21.67
N ARG A 88 24.97 -26.49 22.61
CA ARG A 88 24.34 -25.61 23.60
C ARG A 88 25.37 -25.16 24.64
N LEU A 89 25.46 -23.85 24.88
CA LEU A 89 26.30 -23.26 25.91
C LEU A 89 25.83 -23.65 27.32
N ARG A 90 26.76 -24.02 28.21
CA ARG A 90 26.51 -24.27 29.64
C ARG A 90 27.15 -23.21 30.53
N SER A 91 28.42 -22.89 30.31
CA SER A 91 29.15 -21.84 31.03
C SER A 91 30.23 -21.25 30.14
N LEU A 92 30.82 -20.13 30.58
CA LEU A 92 31.94 -19.51 29.90
C LEU A 92 32.97 -19.01 30.91
N GLU A 93 34.19 -18.86 30.47
CA GLU A 93 35.27 -18.19 31.18
C GLU A 93 35.94 -17.19 30.26
N ILE A 94 36.07 -15.95 30.74
CA ILE A 94 36.64 -14.84 29.98
C ILE A 94 38.12 -14.73 30.34
N GLN A 95 38.99 -14.79 29.33
CA GLN A 95 40.41 -14.47 29.46
C GLN A 95 40.79 -13.33 28.52
N HIS A 96 42.00 -12.77 28.68
CA HIS A 96 42.42 -11.60 27.90
C HIS A 96 42.48 -11.89 26.38
N GLU A 97 43.08 -13.02 26.02
CA GLU A 97 43.33 -13.43 24.62
C GLU A 97 42.25 -14.32 24.03
N TYR A 98 41.42 -14.96 24.86
CA TYR A 98 40.37 -15.86 24.40
C TYR A 98 39.20 -15.96 25.36
N ILE A 99 38.07 -16.43 24.84
CA ILE A 99 36.92 -16.85 25.65
C ILE A 99 36.80 -18.37 25.54
N GLN A 100 36.72 -19.02 26.69
CA GLN A 100 36.47 -20.45 26.78
C GLN A 100 34.97 -20.67 26.98
N PHE A 101 34.32 -21.38 26.07
CA PHE A 101 32.92 -21.75 26.16
C PHE A 101 32.80 -23.23 26.48
N GLU A 102 32.22 -23.55 27.63
CA GLU A 102 31.87 -24.92 27.99
C GLU A 102 30.50 -25.26 27.40
N SER A 103 30.50 -26.08 26.36
CA SER A 103 29.29 -26.47 25.63
C SER A 103 28.91 -27.92 25.90
N GLN A 104 27.69 -28.29 25.53
CA GLN A 104 27.19 -29.66 25.69
C GLN A 104 28.05 -30.71 24.97
N ASP A 105 28.66 -30.36 23.83
CA ASP A 105 29.40 -31.27 22.96
C ASP A 105 30.93 -31.13 23.15
N GLY A 106 31.37 -30.39 24.15
CA GLY A 106 32.78 -30.16 24.50
C GLY A 106 33.16 -28.69 24.60
N PRO A 107 34.39 -28.39 25.06
CA PRO A 107 34.90 -27.02 25.15
C PRO A 107 35.14 -26.41 23.76
N VAL A 108 34.79 -25.14 23.59
CA VAL A 108 35.00 -24.36 22.37
C VAL A 108 35.71 -23.06 22.73
N ARG A 109 36.80 -22.74 22.02
CA ARG A 109 37.62 -21.55 22.29
C ARG A 109 37.44 -20.50 21.19
N LEU A 110 37.08 -19.28 21.58
CA LEU A 110 37.09 -18.11 20.72
C LEU A 110 38.35 -17.29 21.01
N THR A 111 39.35 -17.36 20.13
CA THR A 111 40.53 -16.50 20.23
C THR A 111 40.20 -15.11 19.68
N ARG A 112 40.79 -14.08 20.29
CA ARG A 112 40.63 -12.69 19.84
C ARG A 112 41.11 -12.57 18.38
N GLY A 113 40.30 -11.93 17.53
CA GLY A 113 40.58 -11.82 16.09
C GLY A 113 40.07 -12.96 15.22
N THR A 114 39.29 -13.90 15.78
CA THR A 114 38.62 -14.95 14.97
C THR A 114 37.45 -14.36 14.18
N GLU A 115 37.28 -14.80 12.93
CA GLU A 115 36.10 -14.45 12.12
C GLU A 115 34.85 -15.17 12.68
N VAL A 116 33.79 -14.42 12.97
CA VAL A 116 32.54 -14.97 13.51
C VAL A 116 31.34 -14.53 12.70
N VAL A 117 30.48 -15.50 12.38
CA VAL A 117 29.13 -15.26 11.85
C VAL A 117 28.11 -15.55 12.95
N ALA A 118 27.36 -14.53 13.35
CA ALA A 118 26.34 -14.61 14.38
C ALA A 118 24.94 -14.45 13.79
N VAL A 119 24.02 -15.27 14.27
CA VAL A 119 22.59 -15.24 13.95
C VAL A 119 21.83 -15.00 15.24
N PHE A 120 21.20 -13.83 15.33
CA PHE A 120 20.32 -13.48 16.42
C PHE A 120 18.87 -13.59 15.93
N ALA A 121 18.20 -14.66 16.34
CA ALA A 121 16.96 -15.12 15.72
C ALA A 121 15.80 -15.21 16.71
N ASP A 122 14.59 -15.01 16.18
CA ASP A 122 13.33 -15.26 16.89
C ASP A 122 12.76 -16.63 16.48
N LEU A 123 12.60 -17.53 17.44
CA LEU A 123 12.02 -18.86 17.23
C LEU A 123 10.49 -18.89 17.35
N SER A 124 9.84 -17.79 17.74
CA SER A 124 8.38 -17.77 17.93
C SER A 124 7.60 -17.47 16.66
N GLY A 125 8.22 -16.77 15.70
CA GLY A 125 7.56 -16.19 14.54
C GLY A 125 7.05 -14.76 14.76
N GLY A 126 7.24 -14.18 15.95
CA GLY A 126 6.79 -12.84 16.28
C GLY A 126 7.42 -11.73 15.43
N LEU A 127 8.68 -11.89 15.02
CA LEU A 127 9.33 -10.97 14.08
C LEU A 127 8.59 -10.91 12.73
N ILE A 128 8.15 -12.06 12.22
CA ILE A 128 7.40 -12.17 10.96
C ILE A 128 6.05 -11.46 11.12
N ASP A 129 5.34 -11.72 12.20
CA ASP A 129 4.04 -11.08 12.46
C ASP A 129 4.17 -9.56 12.58
N LYS A 130 5.23 -9.06 13.25
CA LYS A 130 5.52 -7.63 13.32
C LYS A 130 5.80 -7.04 11.94
N HIS A 131 6.56 -7.74 11.11
CA HIS A 131 6.86 -7.32 9.75
C HIS A 131 5.61 -7.26 8.87
N VAL A 132 4.77 -8.30 8.90
CA VAL A 132 3.52 -8.39 8.16
C VAL A 132 2.56 -7.28 8.60
N LYS A 133 2.39 -7.07 9.91
CA LYS A 133 1.56 -5.97 10.45
C LYS A 133 2.02 -4.61 9.96
N ARG A 134 3.34 -4.36 9.93
CA ARG A 134 3.92 -3.12 9.40
C ARG A 134 3.62 -2.94 7.91
N ILE A 135 3.81 -3.99 7.10
CA ILE A 135 3.50 -3.96 5.67
C ILE A 135 2.01 -3.65 5.45
N LEU A 136 1.11 -4.30 6.20
CA LEU A 136 -0.32 -4.06 6.09
C LEU A 136 -0.70 -2.62 6.46
N ALA A 137 -0.16 -2.10 7.56
CA ALA A 137 -0.38 -0.72 8.00
C ALA A 137 0.16 0.28 6.96
N GLN A 138 1.39 0.11 6.50
CA GLN A 138 1.97 0.98 5.48
C GLN A 138 1.22 0.90 4.16
N ASN A 139 0.76 -0.29 3.74
CA ASN A 139 -0.09 -0.42 2.56
C ASN A 139 -1.41 0.35 2.73
N THR A 140 -1.99 0.29 3.93
CA THR A 140 -3.24 0.98 4.29
C THR A 140 -3.13 2.50 4.20
N TYR A 141 -2.02 3.06 4.68
CA TYR A 141 -1.82 4.51 4.80
C TYR A 141 -1.01 5.13 3.66
N ARG A 142 0.02 4.44 3.17
CA ARG A 142 0.97 4.92 2.14
C ARG A 142 0.82 4.21 0.79
N GLY A 143 0.07 3.11 0.72
CA GLY A 143 -0.17 2.35 -0.51
C GLY A 143 0.95 1.37 -0.81
N ARG A 144 0.76 0.54 -1.85
CA ARG A 144 1.64 -0.60 -2.18
C ARG A 144 3.07 -0.21 -2.55
N ASN A 145 3.30 1.01 -3.03
CA ASN A 145 4.60 1.45 -3.56
C ASN A 145 5.50 2.12 -2.51
N ALA A 146 5.06 2.21 -1.26
CA ALA A 146 5.78 2.89 -0.17
C ALA A 146 6.02 1.97 1.04
N LEU A 147 6.11 0.66 0.78
CA LEU A 147 6.40 -0.34 1.79
C LEU A 147 7.88 -0.24 2.18
N GLU A 148 8.14 0.05 3.45
CA GLU A 148 9.47 0.08 4.05
C GLU A 148 9.57 -1.08 5.05
N PRO A 149 10.42 -2.07 4.78
CA PRO A 149 10.59 -3.21 5.66
C PRO A 149 11.31 -2.82 6.95
N LEU A 150 11.35 -3.74 7.91
CA LEU A 150 12.00 -3.50 9.20
C LEU A 150 13.49 -3.24 8.98
N SER A 151 14.01 -2.19 9.62
CA SER A 151 15.45 -1.94 9.68
C SER A 151 16.15 -2.88 10.67
N LYS A 152 17.47 -3.05 10.56
CA LYS A 152 18.24 -3.88 11.51
C LYS A 152 18.10 -3.41 12.97
N GLU A 153 18.06 -2.09 13.19
CA GLU A 153 17.89 -1.47 14.51
C GLU A 153 16.54 -1.80 15.14
N GLU A 154 15.50 -2.01 14.33
CA GLU A 154 14.17 -2.39 14.80
C GLU A 154 14.00 -3.92 14.94
N MET A 155 14.79 -4.71 14.19
CA MET A 155 14.77 -6.17 14.27
C MET A 155 15.31 -6.65 15.62
N ILE A 156 16.42 -6.10 16.13
CA ILE A 156 17.03 -6.55 17.38
C ILE A 156 16.02 -6.47 18.56
N PRO A 157 15.36 -5.33 18.83
CA PRO A 157 14.33 -5.25 19.86
C PRO A 157 13.15 -6.21 19.61
N ALA A 158 12.77 -6.43 18.35
CA ALA A 158 11.69 -7.35 17.99
C ALA A 158 12.04 -8.81 18.29
N VAL A 159 13.27 -9.24 18.01
CA VAL A 159 13.75 -10.59 18.34
C VAL A 159 13.68 -10.85 19.84
N PHE A 160 14.07 -9.86 20.65
CA PHE A 160 13.95 -9.99 22.11
C PHE A 160 12.51 -10.02 22.64
N GLN A 161 11.52 -9.53 21.89
CA GLN A 161 10.10 -9.64 22.25
C GLN A 161 9.53 -11.04 22.01
N GLY A 162 10.15 -11.84 21.13
CA GLY A 162 9.74 -13.20 20.80
C GLY A 162 10.43 -14.27 21.67
N LYS A 163 10.88 -15.35 21.04
CA LYS A 163 11.76 -16.36 21.66
C LYS A 163 13.19 -16.22 21.12
N PRO A 164 14.02 -15.34 21.72
CA PRO A 164 15.36 -15.05 21.22
C PRO A 164 16.31 -16.23 21.38
N VAL A 165 17.17 -16.42 20.37
CA VAL A 165 18.31 -17.35 20.38
C VAL A 165 19.49 -16.68 19.68
N LEU A 166 20.70 -16.90 20.18
CA LEU A 166 21.93 -16.47 19.55
C LEU A 166 22.74 -17.69 19.15
N ASP A 167 22.91 -17.90 17.86
CA ASP A 167 23.86 -18.87 17.31
C ASP A 167 25.07 -18.12 16.78
N PHE A 168 26.28 -18.59 17.07
CA PHE A 168 27.49 -18.05 16.43
C PHE A 168 28.41 -19.16 15.97
N TYR A 169 29.03 -18.93 14.81
CA TYR A 169 29.86 -19.87 14.08
C TYR A 169 31.26 -19.29 14.00
N LEU A 170 32.25 -20.02 14.52
CA LEU A 170 33.66 -19.65 14.47
C LEU A 170 34.25 -20.16 13.17
N LEU A 171 34.86 -19.27 12.40
CA LEU A 171 35.51 -19.59 11.14
C LEU A 171 37.04 -19.62 11.32
N ASP A 172 37.69 -20.59 10.68
CA ASP A 172 39.14 -20.65 10.60
C ASP A 172 39.70 -19.61 9.61
N GLY A 173 41.02 -19.51 9.49
CA GLY A 173 41.69 -18.61 8.54
C GLY A 173 41.35 -18.86 7.06
N HIS A 174 40.82 -20.04 6.73
CA HIS A 174 40.36 -20.41 5.40
C HIS A 174 38.85 -20.17 5.20
N GLY A 175 38.13 -19.73 6.24
CA GLY A 175 36.68 -19.50 6.24
C GLY A 175 35.83 -20.76 6.39
N GLN A 176 36.40 -21.88 6.85
CA GLN A 176 35.64 -23.07 7.20
C GLN A 176 35.15 -22.99 8.65
N VAL A 177 33.98 -23.58 8.91
CA VAL A 177 33.38 -23.60 10.24
C VAL A 177 34.15 -24.59 11.11
N GLN A 178 34.86 -24.08 12.12
CA GLN A 178 35.58 -24.89 13.11
C GLN A 178 34.62 -25.42 14.17
N SER A 179 33.75 -24.55 14.69
CA SER A 179 32.80 -24.87 15.74
C SER A 179 31.63 -23.89 15.72
N ALA A 180 30.54 -24.25 16.39
CA ALA A 180 29.36 -23.40 16.49
C ALA A 180 28.73 -23.55 17.88
N ILE A 181 28.28 -22.44 18.44
CA ILE A 181 27.68 -22.39 19.78
C ILE A 181 26.29 -21.79 19.68
N ARG A 182 25.36 -22.33 20.47
CA ARG A 182 24.00 -21.83 20.67
C ARG A 182 23.82 -21.36 22.10
N VAL A 183 23.49 -20.08 22.24
CA VAL A 183 23.16 -19.45 23.52
C VAL A 183 21.66 -19.29 23.61
N LEU A 184 21.08 -19.95 24.63
CA LEU A 184 19.68 -19.83 24.97
C LEU A 184 19.55 -18.99 26.26
N PRO A 185 18.73 -17.93 26.27
CA PRO A 185 18.58 -17.10 27.46
C PRO A 185 18.08 -17.93 28.65
N GLY A 186 18.75 -17.77 29.80
CA GLY A 186 18.44 -18.51 31.03
C GLY A 186 18.84 -19.98 31.05
N LYS A 187 19.63 -20.45 30.07
CA LYS A 187 20.10 -21.86 29.99
C LYS A 187 21.62 -22.01 30.06
N PHE A 188 22.34 -20.95 30.43
CA PHE A 188 23.77 -20.97 30.71
C PHE A 188 24.05 -20.25 32.04
N ASN A 189 25.19 -20.53 32.67
CA ASN A 189 25.61 -19.88 33.91
C ASN A 189 26.10 -18.44 33.62
N PRO A 190 25.38 -17.39 34.07
CA PRO A 190 25.75 -16.01 33.81
C PRO A 190 26.96 -15.54 34.62
N SER A 191 27.40 -16.26 35.66
CA SER A 191 28.57 -15.84 36.47
C SER A 191 29.84 -15.71 35.62
N GLY A 192 29.95 -16.48 34.54
CA GLY A 192 31.05 -16.39 33.58
C GLY A 192 31.15 -15.07 32.82
N LEU A 193 30.09 -14.24 32.82
CA LEU A 193 30.12 -12.90 32.23
C LEU A 193 30.85 -11.87 33.11
N GLY A 194 31.18 -12.21 34.36
CA GLY A 194 31.79 -11.29 35.33
C GLY A 194 30.92 -10.05 35.56
N ASP A 195 31.53 -8.87 35.54
CA ASP A 195 30.86 -7.58 35.76
C ASP A 195 29.80 -7.23 34.70
N ARG A 196 29.79 -7.93 33.56
CA ARG A 196 28.79 -7.77 32.50
C ARG A 196 27.51 -8.54 32.79
N ALA A 197 27.50 -9.41 33.81
CA ALA A 197 26.32 -10.15 34.20
C ALA A 197 25.22 -9.20 34.69
N THR A 198 23.99 -9.50 34.30
CA THR A 198 22.78 -8.75 34.66
C THR A 198 21.79 -9.67 35.37
N MET A 199 20.81 -9.06 36.05
CA MET A 199 19.74 -9.79 36.74
C MET A 199 18.71 -10.42 35.80
N SER A 200 18.78 -10.14 34.49
CA SER A 200 17.79 -10.62 33.52
C SER A 200 18.42 -11.56 32.49
N SER A 201 17.70 -12.62 32.12
CA SER A 201 18.14 -13.54 31.05
C SER A 201 18.32 -12.83 29.71
N ARG A 202 17.50 -11.80 29.45
CA ARG A 202 17.61 -10.91 28.29
C ARG A 202 18.91 -10.10 28.31
N GLY A 203 19.18 -9.38 29.40
CA GLY A 203 20.40 -8.58 29.54
C GLY A 203 21.67 -9.44 29.47
N ASN A 204 21.62 -10.67 30.01
CA ASN A 204 22.73 -11.63 29.91
C ASN A 204 23.00 -12.08 28.47
N LEU A 205 21.95 -12.21 27.65
CA LEU A 205 22.10 -12.53 26.23
C LEU A 205 22.66 -11.35 25.44
N GLU A 206 22.25 -10.12 25.78
CA GLU A 206 22.77 -8.89 25.19
C GLU A 206 24.25 -8.69 25.54
N ALA A 207 24.62 -8.89 26.80
CA ALA A 207 26.01 -8.88 27.26
C ALA A 207 26.86 -9.94 26.54
N MET A 208 26.30 -11.15 26.32
CA MET A 208 26.97 -12.19 25.54
C MET A 208 27.21 -11.78 24.08
N LEU A 209 26.22 -11.15 23.44
CA LEU A 209 26.33 -10.68 22.06
C LEU A 209 27.44 -9.64 21.92
N GLU A 210 27.49 -8.64 22.81
CA GLU A 210 28.54 -7.62 22.80
C GLU A 210 29.91 -8.19 23.15
N LEU A 211 29.99 -9.15 24.09
CA LEU A 211 31.24 -9.84 24.41
C LEU A 211 31.82 -10.59 23.21
N VAL A 212 31.01 -11.38 22.50
CA VAL A 212 31.47 -12.12 21.30
C VAL A 212 31.91 -11.14 20.21
N LYS A 213 31.18 -10.05 20.02
CA LYS A 213 31.50 -8.98 19.07
C LYS A 213 32.80 -8.23 19.43
N GLU A 214 33.12 -8.10 20.71
CA GLU A 214 34.37 -7.48 21.18
C GLU A 214 35.61 -8.31 20.81
N TYR A 215 35.51 -9.65 20.96
CA TYR A 215 36.62 -10.58 20.69
C TYR A 215 36.73 -10.96 19.21
N ALA A 216 35.61 -11.08 18.50
CA ALA A 216 35.58 -11.51 17.12
C ALA A 216 35.91 -10.37 16.14
N ARG A 217 36.80 -10.64 15.18
CA ARG A 217 37.08 -9.74 14.06
C ARG A 217 37.40 -10.56 12.80
N PRO A 218 36.69 -10.40 11.67
CA PRO A 218 35.45 -9.64 11.50
C PRO A 218 34.24 -10.35 12.16
N PHE A 219 33.27 -9.55 12.64
CA PHE A 219 32.02 -10.03 13.24
C PHE A 219 30.82 -9.67 12.34
N ARG A 220 30.06 -10.69 11.90
CA ARG A 220 28.90 -10.51 11.01
C ARG A 220 27.61 -10.94 11.69
N LEU A 221 26.75 -9.98 12.01
CA LEU A 221 25.46 -10.22 12.67
C LEU A 221 24.29 -10.23 11.69
N HIS A 222 23.46 -11.26 11.78
CA HIS A 222 22.23 -11.45 11.03
C HIS A 222 21.03 -11.55 11.96
N CYS A 223 19.98 -10.75 11.70
CA CYS A 223 18.74 -10.69 12.50
C CYS A 223 17.47 -10.97 11.66
N ASP A 224 17.66 -11.37 10.41
CA ASP A 224 16.67 -11.52 9.35
C ASP A 224 16.17 -12.98 9.20
N PHE A 225 16.35 -13.81 10.24
CA PHE A 225 15.82 -15.18 10.27
C PHE A 225 14.28 -15.17 10.23
N GLY A 226 13.69 -16.00 9.37
CA GLY A 226 12.25 -16.02 9.11
C GLY A 226 11.75 -14.93 8.16
N LEU A 227 12.47 -13.82 8.02
CA LEU A 227 12.20 -12.80 7.00
C LEU A 227 12.90 -13.12 5.67
N SER A 228 14.02 -13.84 5.72
CA SER A 228 14.76 -14.30 4.55
C SER A 228 14.06 -15.46 3.83
N GLN A 229 13.88 -15.33 2.52
CA GLN A 229 13.25 -16.34 1.65
C GLN A 229 14.30 -17.33 1.11
N LEU A 230 14.90 -18.08 2.03
CA LEU A 230 15.90 -19.10 1.73
C LEU A 230 15.30 -20.51 1.81
N PRO A 231 15.79 -21.46 0.98
CA PRO A 231 15.29 -22.83 0.99
C PRO A 231 15.49 -23.48 2.36
N LYS A 232 14.46 -24.18 2.87
CA LYS A 232 14.50 -24.89 4.17
C LYS A 232 14.77 -24.00 5.40
N CYS A 233 14.54 -22.69 5.30
CA CYS A 233 14.70 -21.74 6.41
C CYS A 233 13.38 -21.11 6.87
N GLN A 234 12.25 -21.79 6.64
CA GLN A 234 10.93 -21.30 7.04
C GLN A 234 10.72 -21.42 8.56
N VAL A 235 9.99 -20.47 9.12
CA VAL A 235 9.64 -20.42 10.54
C VAL A 235 8.14 -20.62 10.69
N GLN A 236 7.75 -21.56 11.54
CA GLN A 236 6.37 -21.86 11.91
C GLN A 236 6.00 -21.08 13.17
N ARG A 237 4.72 -20.73 13.34
CA ARG A 237 4.25 -20.15 14.60
C ARG A 237 4.23 -21.23 15.65
N LEU A 238 4.50 -20.87 16.90
CA LEU A 238 4.47 -21.83 18.01
C LEU A 238 3.07 -22.40 18.28
N GLU A 239 2.04 -21.68 17.85
CA GLU A 239 0.64 -22.10 17.91
C GLU A 239 0.30 -23.18 16.87
N ASP A 240 1.10 -23.31 15.80
CA ASP A 240 0.84 -24.27 14.71
C ASP A 240 1.05 -25.74 15.15
N GLY A 241 1.77 -25.98 16.25
CA GLY A 241 1.90 -27.31 16.84
C GLY A 241 3.05 -27.47 17.85
N PRO A 242 3.06 -28.57 18.64
CA PRO A 242 4.06 -28.79 19.68
C PRO A 242 5.48 -29.03 19.13
N SER A 243 5.61 -29.49 17.88
CA SER A 243 6.88 -29.71 17.20
C SER A 243 7.43 -28.47 16.46
N ALA A 244 6.69 -27.36 16.44
CA ALA A 244 7.07 -26.14 15.72
C ALA A 244 8.43 -25.59 16.18
N LEU A 245 8.70 -25.62 17.50
CA LEU A 245 9.98 -25.18 18.05
C LEU A 245 11.16 -26.01 17.52
N GLU A 246 11.00 -27.33 17.45
CA GLU A 246 12.06 -28.23 16.95
C GLU A 246 12.29 -28.02 15.44
N SER A 247 11.21 -27.86 14.68
CA SER A 247 11.26 -27.50 13.26
C SER A 247 11.99 -26.17 13.05
N ASN A 248 11.65 -25.13 13.82
CA ASN A 248 12.28 -23.81 13.76
C ASN A 248 13.78 -23.87 14.09
N LEU A 249 14.18 -24.69 15.06
CA LEU A 249 15.60 -24.91 15.38
C LEU A 249 16.36 -25.62 14.24
N LYS A 250 15.72 -26.54 13.53
CA LYS A 250 16.29 -27.18 12.32
C LYS A 250 16.43 -26.17 11.18
N SER A 251 15.43 -25.34 10.96
CA SER A 251 15.46 -24.23 9.99
C SER A 251 16.57 -23.22 10.32
N LEU A 252 16.72 -22.85 11.59
CA LEU A 252 17.76 -21.95 12.06
C LEU A 252 19.17 -22.52 11.84
N HIS A 253 19.35 -23.81 12.10
CA HIS A 253 20.61 -24.47 11.84
C HIS A 253 20.97 -24.45 10.35
N HIS A 254 20.01 -24.71 9.46
CA HIS A 254 20.24 -24.62 8.02
C HIS A 254 20.56 -23.18 7.59
N TYR A 255 19.86 -22.20 8.16
CA TYR A 255 20.06 -20.78 7.91
C TYR A 255 21.47 -20.33 8.31
N GLY A 256 21.90 -20.60 9.54
CA GLY A 256 23.23 -20.25 10.03
C GLY A 256 24.34 -20.90 9.21
N TRP A 257 24.20 -22.18 8.86
CA TRP A 257 25.16 -22.86 7.97
C TRP A 257 25.28 -22.17 6.61
N LEU A 258 24.15 -21.81 5.99
CA LEU A 258 24.17 -21.11 4.70
C LEU A 258 24.88 -19.76 4.82
N LEU A 259 24.64 -19.00 5.89
CA LEU A 259 25.30 -17.70 6.12
C LEU A 259 26.81 -17.80 6.24
N THR A 260 27.35 -18.87 6.82
CA THR A 260 28.82 -19.09 6.90
C THR A 260 29.48 -19.15 5.52
N ARG A 261 28.71 -19.53 4.48
CA ARG A 261 29.18 -19.66 3.10
C ARG A 261 29.09 -18.35 2.31
N LEU A 262 28.28 -17.39 2.77
CA LEU A 262 28.12 -16.09 2.12
C LEU A 262 29.28 -15.16 2.53
N ARG A 263 30.49 -15.39 2.01
CA ARG A 263 31.68 -14.57 2.35
C ARG A 263 31.75 -13.25 1.58
N GLY A 264 32.47 -12.29 2.13
CA GLY A 264 32.70 -10.97 1.52
C GLY A 264 31.44 -10.10 1.38
N GLU A 265 31.53 -9.08 0.53
CA GLU A 265 30.43 -8.14 0.23
C GLU A 265 29.42 -8.67 -0.81
N GLY A 266 29.57 -9.93 -1.25
CA GLY A 266 28.76 -10.51 -2.32
C GLY A 266 29.16 -10.04 -3.71
N ARG A 267 30.46 -10.10 -4.01
CA ARG A 267 30.98 -9.95 -5.38
C ARG A 267 30.83 -11.29 -6.11
N PRO A 268 30.42 -11.29 -7.40
CA PRO A 268 30.48 -12.50 -8.21
C PRO A 268 31.94 -13.01 -8.29
N GLU A 269 32.15 -14.32 -8.24
CA GLU A 269 33.48 -14.90 -8.50
C GLU A 269 33.85 -14.59 -9.96
N ASP A 270 35.00 -13.92 -10.16
CA ASP A 270 35.44 -13.51 -11.49
C ASP A 270 35.61 -14.73 -12.40
N ILE A 271 34.95 -14.68 -13.56
CA ILE A 271 35.08 -15.66 -14.64
C ILE A 271 36.42 -15.39 -15.36
N SER A 272 37.54 -15.53 -14.65
CA SER A 272 38.91 -15.74 -15.18
C SER A 272 39.98 -15.41 -14.13
N ALA A 273 40.63 -16.41 -13.54
CA ALA A 273 42.10 -16.49 -13.42
C ALA A 273 42.54 -17.78 -12.70
N PRO A 274 43.61 -18.46 -13.16
CA PRO A 274 44.17 -19.61 -12.48
C PRO A 274 45.02 -19.22 -11.26
N VAL A 275 45.18 -20.18 -10.36
CA VAL A 275 45.94 -20.11 -9.10
C VAL A 275 47.43 -19.83 -9.34
N GLY A 276 47.98 -18.81 -8.68
CA GLY A 276 49.41 -18.49 -8.58
C GLY A 276 49.68 -17.41 -7.52
N PRO A 277 50.87 -17.37 -6.87
CA PRO A 277 51.03 -16.85 -5.51
C PRO A 277 51.04 -15.32 -5.42
N GLN A 278 50.62 -14.87 -4.23
CA GLN A 278 50.49 -13.48 -3.79
C GLN A 278 51.70 -12.60 -4.12
N VAL A 279 51.44 -11.50 -4.81
CA VAL A 279 52.23 -10.26 -4.68
C VAL A 279 51.24 -9.11 -4.59
N GLY A 280 51.33 -8.36 -3.49
CA GLY A 280 50.41 -7.30 -3.15
C GLY A 280 50.55 -6.07 -4.04
N GLY A 281 49.50 -5.24 -3.97
CA GLY A 281 49.54 -3.85 -4.40
C GLY A 281 49.08 -3.62 -5.84
N VAL A 282 48.16 -2.67 -5.97
CA VAL A 282 47.84 -1.90 -7.18
C VAL A 282 46.96 -2.62 -8.22
N ALA A 283 45.64 -2.61 -7.99
CA ALA A 283 44.65 -2.71 -9.07
C ALA A 283 43.32 -2.04 -8.69
N ALA A 284 43.38 -0.74 -8.40
CA ALA A 284 42.20 0.14 -8.36
C ALA A 284 42.42 1.32 -9.30
N ALA A 285 42.70 1.03 -10.58
CA ALA A 285 42.86 2.05 -11.62
C ALA A 285 42.79 1.44 -13.03
N ALA A 286 41.64 0.89 -13.42
CA ALA A 286 41.37 0.56 -14.82
C ALA A 286 39.87 0.39 -15.04
N LEU A 287 39.13 1.50 -15.18
CA LEU A 287 37.84 1.58 -15.89
C LEU A 287 37.38 3.05 -15.97
N ILE A 288 38.15 3.90 -16.64
CA ILE A 288 37.60 5.02 -17.41
C ILE A 288 38.38 5.05 -18.72
N GLY A 289 37.70 4.64 -19.80
CA GLY A 289 38.23 4.70 -21.15
C GLY A 289 38.51 6.14 -21.54
N GLN A 290 39.71 6.37 -22.07
CA GLN A 290 40.15 7.62 -22.67
C GLN A 290 39.42 7.87 -24.00
N PRO A 291 39.46 9.12 -24.50
CA PRO A 291 40.39 9.34 -25.60
C PRO A 291 41.36 10.49 -25.32
N ALA A 292 42.64 10.13 -25.46
CA ALA A 292 43.78 10.88 -25.99
C ALA A 292 44.19 12.25 -25.38
N LEU A 293 45.47 12.26 -24.97
CA LEU A 293 46.40 13.39 -24.82
C LEU A 293 46.15 14.35 -23.66
N GLY A 294 46.52 13.91 -22.45
CA GLY A 294 46.62 14.81 -21.29
C GLY A 294 47.59 14.38 -20.19
N ALA A 295 48.41 13.33 -20.38
CA ALA A 295 49.21 12.75 -19.30
C ALA A 295 50.68 12.51 -19.68
N VAL A 296 51.33 13.47 -20.35
CA VAL A 296 52.80 13.49 -20.53
C VAL A 296 53.46 14.85 -20.22
N LEU A 297 52.73 15.91 -19.87
CA LEU A 297 53.36 17.19 -19.54
C LEU A 297 52.83 17.77 -18.22
N GLY A 298 53.76 17.98 -17.29
CA GLY A 298 53.51 18.52 -15.96
C GLY A 298 52.99 19.96 -15.97
N ALA A 299 52.49 20.37 -14.80
CA ALA A 299 51.63 21.52 -14.54
C ALA A 299 52.20 22.93 -14.81
N ASP A 300 53.32 23.08 -15.52
CA ASP A 300 53.93 24.39 -15.83
C ASP A 300 53.91 24.75 -17.33
N GLY A 301 53.31 23.93 -18.20
CA GLY A 301 53.43 24.08 -19.66
C GLY A 301 52.29 24.79 -20.40
N LEU A 302 51.19 25.18 -19.75
CA LEU A 302 49.97 25.64 -20.45
C LEU A 302 49.72 27.16 -20.40
N ALA A 303 50.63 27.93 -19.78
CA ALA A 303 50.50 29.39 -19.68
C ALA A 303 51.04 30.17 -20.89
N THR A 304 51.52 29.50 -21.95
CA THR A 304 52.23 30.17 -23.06
C THR A 304 51.61 30.00 -24.45
N ALA A 305 50.45 29.36 -24.60
CA ALA A 305 49.94 29.01 -25.93
C ALA A 305 48.72 29.81 -26.46
N VAL A 306 48.08 30.70 -25.68
CA VAL A 306 47.01 31.57 -26.21
C VAL A 306 47.01 32.94 -25.48
N PRO A 307 47.33 34.05 -26.16
CA PRO A 307 47.18 35.39 -25.59
C PRO A 307 45.69 35.72 -25.41
N GLY A 308 45.27 36.17 -24.23
CA GLY A 308 43.92 36.70 -23.99
C GLY A 308 42.98 35.84 -23.12
N LEU A 309 43.39 34.65 -22.66
CA LEU A 309 42.57 33.85 -21.73
C LEU A 309 42.75 34.24 -20.24
N GLY A 310 43.72 35.11 -19.94
CA GLY A 310 44.02 35.59 -18.59
C GLY A 310 42.98 36.55 -18.03
N GLU A 311 42.49 37.48 -18.86
CA GLU A 311 41.55 38.54 -18.45
C GLU A 311 40.17 37.97 -18.09
N VAL A 312 39.67 36.99 -18.85
CA VAL A 312 38.38 36.32 -18.59
C VAL A 312 38.41 35.49 -17.29
N SER A 313 39.60 35.02 -16.88
CA SER A 313 39.77 34.22 -15.65
C SER A 313 39.86 35.06 -14.36
N GLN A 314 40.13 36.36 -14.47
CA GLN A 314 40.09 37.30 -13.35
C GLN A 314 38.68 37.86 -13.16
N GLU A 315 37.97 38.16 -14.24
CA GLU A 315 36.61 38.71 -14.19
C GLU A 315 35.58 37.71 -13.61
N ILE A 316 35.74 36.41 -13.90
CA ILE A 316 34.92 35.34 -13.29
C ILE A 316 35.25 35.14 -11.80
N ARG A 317 36.50 35.39 -11.39
CA ARG A 317 36.94 35.27 -9.99
C ARG A 317 36.46 36.42 -9.13
N ASP A 318 36.38 37.62 -9.70
CA ASP A 318 35.87 38.81 -9.02
C ASP A 318 34.34 38.82 -8.95
N ALA A 319 33.64 38.31 -9.98
CA ALA A 319 32.19 38.09 -9.95
C ALA A 319 31.74 37.04 -8.91
N LEU A 320 32.63 36.13 -8.50
CA LEU A 320 32.38 35.14 -7.45
C LEU A 320 32.72 35.63 -6.03
N ARG A 321 33.31 36.82 -5.88
CA ARG A 321 33.70 37.38 -4.57
C ARG A 321 32.64 38.27 -3.92
N ASP A 322 31.62 38.71 -4.66
CA ASP A 322 30.60 39.65 -4.17
C ASP A 322 29.28 39.03 -3.69
N GLU A 323 29.13 37.70 -3.69
CA GLU A 323 28.02 37.06 -2.96
C GLU A 323 28.35 36.87 -1.48
N LYS A 324 27.92 37.87 -0.71
CA LYS A 324 27.76 37.94 0.74
C LYS A 324 27.49 36.57 1.40
N LYS A 325 28.44 36.10 2.22
CA LYS A 325 28.36 34.92 3.10
C LYS A 325 26.98 34.77 3.78
N PRO A 326 26.26 33.65 3.61
CA PRO A 326 25.30 33.17 4.59
C PRO A 326 26.04 32.49 5.74
N ASN A 327 25.62 32.85 6.95
CA ASN A 327 26.15 32.40 8.23
C ASN A 327 26.24 30.87 8.32
N ALA A 328 27.39 30.38 8.79
CA ALA A 328 27.59 28.99 9.18
C ALA A 328 26.93 28.73 10.55
N ALA A 329 25.64 28.39 10.55
CA ALA A 329 24.96 27.81 11.70
C ALA A 329 23.86 26.84 11.21
N ALA A 330 23.84 25.65 11.82
CA ALA A 330 22.87 24.58 11.62
C ALA A 330 22.78 24.02 10.19
N ARG A 331 23.60 23.00 9.89
CA ARG A 331 23.21 21.98 8.92
C ARG A 331 22.06 21.20 9.54
N ASP A 332 20.85 21.73 9.42
CA ASP A 332 19.64 20.93 9.57
C ASP A 332 19.73 19.80 8.54
N HIS A 333 19.84 18.58 9.04
CA HIS A 333 19.58 17.39 8.24
C HIS A 333 18.20 17.58 7.61
N ILE A 334 18.18 17.89 6.31
CA ILE A 334 16.96 17.84 5.51
C ILE A 334 16.56 16.38 5.48
N LYS A 335 15.76 15.96 6.48
CA LYS A 335 15.04 14.70 6.44
C LYS A 335 14.29 14.68 5.10
N PRO A 336 14.40 13.61 4.29
CA PRO A 336 13.60 13.50 3.08
C PRO A 336 12.13 13.74 3.42
N PRO A 337 11.35 14.39 2.53
CA PRO A 337 9.99 14.79 2.85
C PRO A 337 9.19 13.59 3.32
N VAL A 338 8.75 13.62 4.58
CA VAL A 338 7.89 12.59 5.15
C VAL A 338 6.64 12.51 4.29
N LYS A 339 6.48 11.42 3.53
CA LYS A 339 5.26 11.16 2.76
C LYS A 339 4.08 11.21 3.74
N LYS A 340 3.18 12.18 3.58
CA LYS A 340 2.03 12.39 4.46
C LYS A 340 1.10 11.18 4.37
N ASP A 341 0.87 10.53 5.50
CA ASP A 341 -0.05 9.39 5.60
C ASP A 341 -1.48 9.81 5.24
N LEU A 342 -2.24 8.94 4.58
CA LEU A 342 -3.64 9.25 4.25
C LEU A 342 -4.50 9.33 5.52
N PRO A 343 -5.49 10.23 5.56
CA PRO A 343 -6.44 10.30 6.68
C PRO A 343 -7.31 9.04 6.77
N PRO A 344 -7.82 8.70 7.96
CA PRO A 344 -8.81 7.64 8.12
C PRO A 344 -10.10 7.98 7.36
N PRO A 345 -10.86 6.97 6.87
CA PRO A 345 -12.10 7.21 6.13
C PRO A 345 -13.14 7.94 7.01
N PRO A 346 -13.97 8.82 6.42
CA PRO A 346 -15.01 9.52 7.15
C PRO A 346 -16.04 8.53 7.71
N GLU A 347 -16.67 8.89 8.84
CA GLU A 347 -17.71 8.07 9.45
C GLU A 347 -18.92 7.89 8.52
N ARG A 348 -19.60 6.76 8.68
CA ARG A 348 -20.81 6.47 7.92
C ARG A 348 -21.95 7.35 8.40
N PRO A 349 -22.62 8.11 7.53
CA PRO A 349 -23.78 8.90 7.94
C PRO A 349 -24.92 7.99 8.42
N GLU A 350 -25.53 8.33 9.56
CA GLU A 350 -26.71 7.63 10.07
C GLU A 350 -27.87 7.72 9.07
N VAL A 351 -28.47 6.57 8.74
CA VAL A 351 -29.67 6.54 7.89
C VAL A 351 -30.89 6.90 8.74
N ARG A 352 -31.15 8.21 8.92
CA ARG A 352 -32.38 8.66 9.58
C ARG A 352 -33.56 8.59 8.61
N MET A 353 -34.61 7.86 8.99
CA MET A 353 -35.83 7.72 8.21
C MET A 353 -36.66 9.00 8.32
N THR A 354 -36.49 9.92 7.37
CA THR A 354 -37.18 11.21 7.39
C THR A 354 -38.68 11.04 7.17
N MET A 355 -39.51 11.77 7.92
CA MET A 355 -40.99 11.72 7.86
C MET A 355 -41.56 11.84 6.44
N ARG A 356 -40.93 12.64 5.56
CA ARG A 356 -41.31 12.76 4.14
C ARG A 356 -41.19 11.44 3.36
N LYS A 357 -40.17 10.62 3.63
CA LYS A 357 -39.99 9.30 2.97
C LYS A 357 -41.01 8.28 3.47
N MET A 358 -41.37 8.35 4.75
CA MET A 358 -42.45 7.54 5.33
C MET A 358 -43.81 7.92 4.72
N LEU A 359 -44.10 9.22 4.59
CA LEU A 359 -45.36 9.69 3.98
C LEU A 359 -45.49 9.24 2.51
N THR A 360 -44.41 9.26 1.72
CA THR A 360 -44.44 8.75 0.34
C THR A 360 -44.68 7.25 0.29
N LEU A 361 -44.16 6.47 1.24
CA LEU A 361 -44.36 5.03 1.29
C LEU A 361 -45.83 4.70 1.61
N VAL A 362 -46.38 5.37 2.63
CA VAL A 362 -47.80 5.27 3.01
C VAL A 362 -48.70 5.71 1.87
N GLY A 363 -48.36 6.80 1.17
CA GLY A 363 -49.11 7.26 -0.01
C GLY A 363 -49.13 6.24 -1.16
N THR A 364 -48.01 5.56 -1.46
CA THR A 364 -48.00 4.47 -2.45
C THR A 364 -48.80 3.25 -2.00
N PHE A 365 -48.72 2.87 -0.72
CA PHE A 365 -49.53 1.76 -0.19
C PHE A 365 -51.03 2.10 -0.17
N ALA A 366 -51.40 3.35 0.13
CA ALA A 366 -52.77 3.83 0.03
C ALA A 366 -53.27 3.89 -1.42
N GLY A 367 -52.42 4.28 -2.37
CA GLY A 367 -52.75 4.29 -3.81
C GLY A 367 -52.93 2.88 -4.39
N VAL A 368 -52.06 1.93 -4.03
CA VAL A 368 -52.19 0.52 -4.41
C VAL A 368 -53.39 -0.12 -3.69
N GLY A 369 -53.60 0.19 -2.41
CA GLY A 369 -54.76 -0.26 -1.64
C GLY A 369 -56.06 0.24 -2.23
N LEU A 370 -56.13 1.52 -2.64
CA LEU A 370 -57.28 2.10 -3.36
C LEU A 370 -57.49 1.40 -4.70
N LEU A 371 -56.43 1.09 -5.45
CA LEU A 371 -56.51 0.35 -6.72
C LEU A 371 -57.05 -1.07 -6.52
N VAL A 372 -56.61 -1.77 -5.46
CA VAL A 372 -57.06 -3.13 -5.12
C VAL A 372 -58.50 -3.11 -4.61
N MET A 373 -58.86 -2.18 -3.73
CA MET A 373 -60.24 -2.01 -3.24
C MET A 373 -61.21 -1.65 -4.38
N VAL A 374 -60.77 -0.85 -5.35
CA VAL A 374 -61.55 -0.50 -6.55
C VAL A 374 -61.69 -1.70 -7.51
N MET A 375 -60.75 -2.64 -7.51
CA MET A 375 -60.81 -3.88 -8.31
C MET A 375 -61.60 -5.00 -7.62
N GLU A 376 -61.61 -5.08 -6.29
CA GLU A 376 -62.35 -6.08 -5.50
C GLU A 376 -63.75 -5.61 -5.08
N GLY A 377 -64.03 -4.31 -5.09
CA GLY A 377 -65.31 -3.73 -4.72
C GLY A 377 -66.40 -3.99 -5.76
N ASP A 378 -67.55 -4.51 -5.31
CA ASP A 378 -68.70 -4.96 -6.13
C ASP A 378 -69.48 -3.80 -6.78
N SER A 379 -68.78 -3.00 -7.58
CA SER A 379 -69.29 -1.77 -8.16
C SER A 379 -69.68 -2.05 -9.62
N HIS A 380 -70.96 -2.36 -9.82
CA HIS A 380 -71.56 -2.58 -11.13
C HIS A 380 -71.19 -1.48 -12.14
N LEU A 381 -71.09 -0.22 -11.68
CA LEU A 381 -70.64 0.92 -12.49
C LEU A 381 -69.19 0.80 -12.99
N LEU A 382 -68.24 0.33 -12.19
CA LEU A 382 -66.85 0.16 -12.63
C LEU A 382 -66.71 -1.00 -13.62
N ARG A 383 -67.48 -2.08 -13.48
CA ARG A 383 -67.54 -3.16 -14.48
C ARG A 383 -68.22 -2.72 -15.79
N VAL A 384 -69.20 -1.82 -15.73
CA VAL A 384 -69.84 -1.24 -16.92
C VAL A 384 -68.90 -0.24 -17.61
N VAL A 385 -68.27 0.66 -16.85
CA VAL A 385 -67.26 1.60 -17.35
C VAL A 385 -66.05 0.86 -17.90
N ALA A 386 -65.53 -0.16 -17.21
CA ALA A 386 -64.43 -0.98 -17.70
C ALA A 386 -64.81 -1.74 -18.97
N ARG A 387 -66.04 -2.29 -19.07
CA ARG A 387 -66.55 -2.91 -20.32
C ARG A 387 -66.68 -1.88 -21.45
N TYR A 388 -67.17 -0.69 -21.17
CA TYR A 388 -67.23 0.40 -22.16
C TYR A 388 -65.83 0.84 -22.60
N CYS A 389 -64.91 1.10 -21.67
CA CYS A 389 -63.55 1.56 -21.95
C CYS A 389 -62.67 0.48 -22.62
N THR A 390 -62.96 -0.79 -22.41
CA THR A 390 -62.31 -1.90 -23.13
C THR A 390 -62.91 -2.08 -24.52
N ARG A 391 -64.23 -1.90 -24.69
CA ARG A 391 -64.92 -1.95 -25.99
C ARG A 391 -64.57 -0.77 -26.89
N THR A 392 -64.39 0.43 -26.33
CA THR A 392 -63.96 1.63 -27.08
C THR A 392 -62.46 1.67 -27.36
N GLY A 393 -61.67 0.73 -26.84
CA GLY A 393 -60.21 0.73 -26.99
C GLY A 393 -59.46 1.73 -26.09
N ALA A 394 -60.13 2.44 -25.18
CA ALA A 394 -59.51 3.44 -24.30
C ALA A 394 -58.50 2.83 -23.32
N VAL A 395 -58.79 1.65 -22.75
CA VAL A 395 -57.86 0.92 -21.85
C VAL A 395 -56.58 0.49 -22.57
N PRO A 396 -56.63 -0.25 -23.70
CA PRO A 396 -55.41 -0.58 -24.44
C PRO A 396 -54.69 0.69 -24.95
N GLY A 397 -55.41 1.77 -25.27
CA GLY A 397 -54.82 3.07 -25.61
C GLY A 397 -53.95 3.67 -24.49
N LEU A 398 -54.43 3.66 -23.23
CA LEU A 398 -53.65 4.12 -22.08
C LEU A 398 -52.42 3.23 -21.79
N ILE A 399 -52.59 1.91 -21.93
CA ILE A 399 -51.48 0.95 -21.78
C ILE A 399 -50.42 1.19 -22.85
N ALA A 400 -50.83 1.36 -24.11
CA ALA A 400 -49.95 1.68 -25.22
C ALA A 400 -49.19 2.99 -25.00
N PHE A 401 -49.89 4.04 -24.53
CA PHE A 401 -49.27 5.32 -24.17
C PHE A 401 -48.19 5.15 -23.09
N GLY A 402 -48.47 4.37 -22.03
CA GLY A 402 -47.50 4.07 -20.99
C GLY A 402 -46.24 3.37 -21.51
N PHE A 403 -46.41 2.34 -22.35
CA PHE A 403 -45.30 1.62 -22.97
C PHE A 403 -44.48 2.50 -23.92
N LEU A 404 -45.13 3.28 -24.79
CA LEU A 404 -44.47 4.20 -25.72
C LEU A 404 -43.72 5.32 -24.98
N TRP A 405 -44.32 5.90 -23.94
CA TRP A 405 -43.67 6.90 -23.09
C TRP A 405 -42.40 6.34 -22.44
N TYR A 406 -42.46 5.12 -21.89
CA TYR A 406 -41.33 4.47 -21.25
C TYR A 406 -40.24 4.07 -22.25
N ALA A 407 -40.62 3.60 -23.44
CA ALA A 407 -39.68 3.34 -24.54
C ALA A 407 -38.95 4.63 -24.96
N LEU A 408 -39.68 5.72 -25.20
CA LEU A 408 -39.09 7.03 -25.53
C LEU A 408 -38.21 7.57 -24.42
N HIS A 409 -38.58 7.34 -23.15
CA HIS A 409 -37.76 7.71 -22.01
C HIS A 409 -36.40 7.01 -22.03
N PHE A 410 -36.36 5.69 -22.25
CA PHE A 410 -35.10 4.95 -22.36
C PHE A 410 -34.29 5.31 -23.60
N ILE A 411 -34.93 5.56 -24.75
CA ILE A 411 -34.23 6.01 -25.95
C ILE A 411 -33.58 7.39 -25.70
N ARG A 412 -34.30 8.33 -25.07
CA ARG A 412 -33.73 9.62 -24.68
C ARG A 412 -32.58 9.45 -23.68
N LEU A 413 -32.71 8.53 -22.73
CA LEU A 413 -31.67 8.25 -21.75
C LEU A 413 -30.42 7.66 -22.42
N LYS A 414 -30.61 6.69 -23.33
CA LYS A 414 -29.55 6.09 -24.15
C LYS A 414 -28.81 7.16 -24.95
N ARG A 415 -29.54 8.01 -25.68
CA ARG A 415 -28.95 9.12 -26.46
C ARG A 415 -28.19 10.12 -25.59
N LYS A 416 -28.67 10.40 -24.37
CA LYS A 416 -27.94 11.28 -23.44
C LYS A 416 -26.60 10.68 -23.02
N ILE A 417 -26.54 9.38 -22.78
CA ILE A 417 -25.28 8.69 -22.47
C ILE A 417 -24.37 8.70 -23.70
N GLU A 418 -24.86 8.27 -24.86
CA GLU A 418 -24.11 8.22 -26.12
C GLU A 418 -23.56 9.58 -26.57
N ASN A 419 -24.28 10.66 -26.28
CA ASN A 419 -23.88 12.03 -26.64
C ASN A 419 -23.03 12.71 -25.56
N THR A 420 -22.68 12.03 -24.46
CA THR A 420 -21.78 12.60 -23.44
C THR A 420 -20.36 12.41 -23.92
N PRO A 421 -19.59 13.49 -24.19
CA PRO A 421 -18.20 13.32 -24.60
C PRO A 421 -17.32 12.98 -23.40
N THR A 422 -16.34 12.11 -23.64
CA THR A 422 -15.28 11.83 -22.68
C THR A 422 -14.48 13.11 -22.41
N SER A 423 -14.58 13.62 -21.18
CA SER A 423 -13.95 14.87 -20.75
C SER A 423 -12.61 14.60 -20.08
N LYS A 424 -11.60 15.43 -20.39
CA LYS A 424 -10.34 15.47 -19.64
C LYS A 424 -10.54 16.18 -18.31
N VAL A 425 -9.89 15.71 -17.26
CA VAL A 425 -10.01 16.26 -15.91
C VAL A 425 -9.62 17.74 -15.87
N ARG A 426 -8.54 18.12 -16.58
CA ARG A 426 -8.06 19.51 -16.63
C ARG A 426 -9.06 20.52 -17.19
N SER A 427 -10.07 20.05 -17.92
CA SER A 427 -11.06 20.88 -18.64
C SER A 427 -12.49 20.35 -18.43
N ILE A 428 -12.75 19.77 -17.26
CA ILE A 428 -14.04 19.17 -16.93
C ILE A 428 -15.13 20.26 -16.83
N ALA A 429 -16.18 20.13 -17.62
CA ALA A 429 -17.32 21.05 -17.58
C ALA A 429 -18.28 20.68 -16.43
N MET A 430 -19.01 21.66 -15.90
CA MET A 430 -20.09 21.39 -14.93
C MET A 430 -21.26 20.73 -15.66
N GLY A 431 -21.83 19.68 -15.08
CA GLY A 431 -22.90 18.92 -15.71
C GLY A 431 -22.60 17.43 -15.81
N LEU A 432 -23.30 16.74 -16.72
CA LEU A 432 -23.05 15.34 -17.00
C LEU A 432 -21.70 15.19 -17.71
N VAL A 433 -20.85 14.34 -17.16
CA VAL A 433 -19.49 14.12 -17.65
C VAL A 433 -19.15 12.64 -17.63
N GLU A 434 -18.34 12.26 -18.61
CA GLU A 434 -17.74 10.94 -18.73
C GLU A 434 -16.23 11.10 -18.53
N VAL A 435 -15.64 10.40 -17.56
CA VAL A 435 -14.22 10.49 -17.23
C VAL A 435 -13.62 9.09 -17.17
N HIS A 436 -12.44 8.96 -17.77
CA HIS A 436 -11.62 7.75 -17.75
C HIS A 436 -10.26 8.05 -17.12
N GLY A 437 -9.87 7.27 -16.12
CA GLY A 437 -8.56 7.43 -15.47
C GLY A 437 -8.27 6.37 -14.43
N LYS A 438 -7.10 6.46 -13.80
CA LYS A 438 -6.67 5.58 -12.72
C LYS A 438 -7.26 6.05 -11.39
N ALA A 439 -7.81 5.13 -10.61
CA ALA A 439 -8.35 5.44 -9.30
C ALA A 439 -7.23 5.63 -8.26
N TRP A 440 -7.35 6.65 -7.43
CA TRP A 440 -6.44 6.96 -6.33
C TRP A 440 -7.22 7.13 -5.04
N ARG A 441 -6.70 6.57 -3.95
CA ARG A 441 -7.34 6.69 -2.64
C ARG A 441 -7.07 8.08 -2.04
N GLN A 442 -8.12 8.67 -1.48
CA GLN A 442 -8.00 9.89 -0.65
C GLN A 442 -7.92 9.58 0.84
N TYR A 443 -8.43 8.41 1.23
CA TYR A 443 -8.50 7.93 2.61
C TYR A 443 -7.84 6.56 2.71
N ALA A 444 -7.37 6.21 3.90
CA ALA A 444 -6.81 4.91 4.23
C ALA A 444 -7.90 3.82 4.30
N LEU A 445 -8.56 3.56 3.18
CA LEU A 445 -9.67 2.61 3.07
C LEU A 445 -9.14 1.18 2.82
N VAL A 446 -9.57 0.24 3.65
CA VAL A 446 -9.19 -1.17 3.58
C VAL A 446 -10.44 -2.03 3.40
N ALA A 447 -10.35 -3.00 2.50
CA ALA A 447 -11.40 -3.99 2.31
C ALA A 447 -11.45 -4.95 3.51
N PRO A 448 -12.60 -5.12 4.18
CA PRO A 448 -12.70 -5.83 5.45
C PRO A 448 -12.32 -7.30 5.39
N MET A 449 -12.62 -8.00 4.29
CA MET A 449 -12.32 -9.43 4.16
C MET A 449 -10.86 -9.64 3.72
N THR A 450 -10.45 -8.99 2.64
CA THR A 450 -9.14 -9.21 2.02
C THR A 450 -8.00 -8.38 2.61
N GLN A 451 -8.29 -7.48 3.56
CA GLN A 451 -7.32 -6.60 4.21
C GLN A 451 -6.42 -5.83 3.22
N SER A 452 -6.99 -5.52 2.06
CA SER A 452 -6.27 -4.86 0.97
C SER A 452 -6.70 -3.39 0.85
N ALA A 453 -5.72 -2.51 0.67
CA ALA A 453 -5.97 -1.10 0.36
C ALA A 453 -6.77 -0.97 -0.95
N CYS A 454 -7.86 -0.22 -0.92
CA CYS A 454 -8.82 -0.11 -2.02
C CYS A 454 -9.44 1.29 -2.09
N VAL A 455 -10.00 1.66 -3.25
CA VAL A 455 -10.80 2.88 -3.40
C VAL A 455 -12.28 2.64 -3.16
N TYR A 456 -12.72 1.39 -3.30
CA TYR A 456 -14.10 0.97 -3.06
C TYR A 456 -14.17 -0.51 -2.70
N TYR A 457 -15.06 -0.87 -1.77
CA TYR A 457 -15.46 -2.25 -1.53
C TYR A 457 -16.98 -2.39 -1.32
N ARG A 458 -17.50 -3.58 -1.61
CA ARG A 458 -18.85 -4.02 -1.21
C ARG A 458 -18.81 -5.46 -0.72
N LEU A 459 -19.09 -5.65 0.56
CA LEU A 459 -19.16 -6.93 1.24
C LEU A 459 -20.61 -7.38 1.39
N ARG A 460 -20.93 -8.55 0.86
CA ARG A 460 -22.25 -9.20 0.98
C ARG A 460 -22.12 -10.52 1.73
N LYS A 461 -22.85 -10.65 2.84
CA LYS A 461 -22.96 -11.87 3.64
C LYS A 461 -24.21 -12.62 3.21
N TYR A 462 -24.05 -13.88 2.85
CA TYR A 462 -25.15 -14.79 2.51
C TYR A 462 -25.22 -15.93 3.51
N ARG A 463 -26.44 -16.42 3.79
CA ARG A 463 -26.69 -17.66 4.51
C ARG A 463 -27.48 -18.61 3.62
N ARG A 464 -27.15 -19.89 3.73
CA ARG A 464 -27.84 -20.98 3.05
C ARG A 464 -29.14 -21.29 3.80
N GLU A 465 -30.26 -21.25 3.08
CA GLU A 465 -31.57 -21.72 3.59
C GLU A 465 -31.77 -23.22 3.25
N GLU A 466 -32.77 -23.85 3.88
CA GLU A 466 -33.11 -25.28 3.77
C GLU A 466 -33.30 -25.78 2.32
N LYS A 467 -33.66 -24.91 1.37
CA LYS A 467 -33.86 -25.23 -0.06
C LYS A 467 -32.62 -24.99 -0.93
N ASN A 468 -31.41 -24.97 -0.36
CA ASN A 468 -30.15 -24.64 -1.07
C ASN A 468 -30.12 -23.26 -1.76
N LYS A 469 -30.99 -22.34 -1.35
CA LYS A 469 -30.99 -20.96 -1.84
C LYS A 469 -30.14 -20.10 -0.93
N TRP A 470 -29.31 -19.25 -1.51
CA TRP A 470 -28.50 -18.28 -0.78
C TRP A 470 -29.28 -17.00 -0.55
N ARG A 471 -29.55 -16.66 0.72
CA ARG A 471 -30.20 -15.42 1.11
C ARG A 471 -29.19 -14.40 1.58
N LEU A 472 -29.30 -13.17 1.09
CA LEU A 472 -28.48 -12.05 1.54
C LEU A 472 -28.91 -11.61 2.95
N ILE A 473 -28.01 -11.70 3.91
CA ILE A 473 -28.23 -11.26 5.30
C ILE A 473 -27.80 -9.81 5.47
N LYS A 474 -26.60 -9.47 4.98
CA LYS A 474 -25.96 -8.19 5.23
C LYS A 474 -25.27 -7.70 3.96
N ASP A 475 -25.45 -6.42 3.65
CA ASP A 475 -24.80 -5.74 2.51
C ASP A 475 -24.16 -4.45 3.02
N VAL A 476 -22.84 -4.38 2.93
CA VAL A 476 -22.03 -3.27 3.44
C VAL A 476 -21.16 -2.77 2.31
N ASN A 477 -21.24 -1.48 2.00
CA ASN A 477 -20.39 -0.85 1.00
C ASN A 477 -19.63 0.35 1.56
N SER A 478 -18.58 0.76 0.85
CA SER A 478 -17.80 1.94 1.14
C SER A 478 -18.26 3.18 0.37
N SER A 479 -19.51 3.24 -0.11
CA SER A 479 -20.00 4.34 -0.94
C SER A 479 -19.96 5.72 -0.26
N HIS A 480 -19.77 5.78 1.06
CA HIS A 480 -19.65 7.03 1.83
C HIS A 480 -18.25 7.68 1.71
N VAL A 481 -17.24 6.93 1.26
CA VAL A 481 -15.85 7.34 1.14
C VAL A 481 -15.57 7.80 -0.29
N ALA A 482 -15.12 9.05 -0.45
CA ALA A 482 -14.72 9.59 -1.75
C ALA A 482 -13.32 9.11 -2.15
N PHE A 483 -13.06 9.09 -3.45
CA PHE A 483 -11.76 8.76 -4.02
C PHE A 483 -11.45 9.70 -5.20
N GLN A 484 -10.22 9.67 -5.72
CA GLN A 484 -9.78 10.49 -6.86
C GLN A 484 -9.63 9.67 -8.12
N ILE A 485 -9.81 10.31 -9.27
CA ILE A 485 -9.45 9.76 -10.58
C ILE A 485 -8.40 10.65 -11.21
N ASP A 486 -7.34 10.03 -11.71
CA ASP A 486 -6.23 10.65 -12.43
C ASP A 486 -6.22 10.17 -13.88
N ASP A 487 -6.50 11.07 -14.81
CA ASP A 487 -6.51 10.78 -16.26
C ASP A 487 -5.17 11.12 -16.94
N GLY A 488 -4.15 11.47 -16.17
CA GLY A 488 -2.85 11.98 -16.62
C GLY A 488 -2.82 13.48 -16.89
N THR A 489 -3.98 14.15 -16.99
CA THR A 489 -4.08 15.61 -17.17
C THR A 489 -4.37 16.35 -15.86
N GLY A 490 -5.00 15.68 -14.90
CA GLY A 490 -5.34 16.22 -13.59
C GLY A 490 -6.02 15.18 -12.71
N ARG A 491 -6.41 15.59 -11.49
CA ARG A 491 -7.14 14.75 -10.53
C ARG A 491 -8.50 15.33 -10.16
N VAL A 492 -9.55 14.52 -10.23
CA VAL A 492 -10.92 14.90 -9.84
C VAL A 492 -11.45 13.99 -8.74
N VAL A 493 -12.22 14.57 -7.81
CA VAL A 493 -12.85 13.81 -6.71
C VAL A 493 -14.14 13.15 -7.20
N VAL A 494 -14.35 11.89 -6.85
CA VAL A 494 -15.57 11.14 -7.12
C VAL A 494 -16.21 10.74 -5.78
N ASP A 495 -17.47 11.12 -5.59
CA ASP A 495 -18.31 10.69 -4.47
C ASP A 495 -19.18 9.50 -4.92
N PRO A 496 -18.86 8.25 -4.54
CA PRO A 496 -19.56 7.06 -5.03
C PRO A 496 -20.98 6.87 -4.47
N ARG A 497 -21.49 7.79 -3.64
CA ARG A 497 -22.85 7.70 -3.08
C ARG A 497 -23.90 7.62 -4.18
N GLY A 498 -24.64 6.51 -4.17
CA GLY A 498 -25.73 6.27 -5.11
C GLY A 498 -25.28 5.93 -6.54
N ALA A 499 -23.98 5.66 -6.75
CA ALA A 499 -23.48 5.09 -7.99
C ALA A 499 -23.84 3.62 -8.14
N SER A 500 -24.08 3.18 -9.37
CA SER A 500 -24.00 1.77 -9.73
C SER A 500 -22.53 1.41 -9.94
N VAL A 501 -21.94 0.75 -8.95
CA VAL A 501 -20.53 0.34 -9.00
C VAL A 501 -20.40 -1.08 -9.52
N LYS A 502 -19.63 -1.25 -10.59
CA LYS A 502 -19.30 -2.55 -11.20
C LYS A 502 -17.80 -2.82 -11.05
N ALA A 503 -17.44 -3.50 -9.97
CA ALA A 503 -16.09 -4.01 -9.77
C ALA A 503 -15.89 -5.31 -10.56
N LYS A 504 -14.70 -5.51 -11.13
CA LYS A 504 -14.32 -6.75 -11.81
C LYS A 504 -13.78 -7.77 -10.80
N THR A 505 -13.04 -7.29 -9.81
CA THR A 505 -12.46 -8.14 -8.76
C THR A 505 -13.54 -8.56 -7.76
N ARG A 506 -13.80 -9.87 -7.68
CA ARG A 506 -14.69 -10.49 -6.70
C ARG A 506 -13.95 -11.59 -5.98
N GLN A 507 -14.00 -11.58 -4.66
CA GLN A 507 -13.50 -12.65 -3.81
C GLN A 507 -14.64 -13.26 -2.99
N THR A 508 -14.56 -14.57 -2.76
CA THR A 508 -15.55 -15.33 -1.98
C THR A 508 -14.86 -16.01 -0.81
N GLY A 509 -15.39 -15.82 0.39
CA GLY A 509 -14.85 -16.38 1.62
C GLY A 509 -15.87 -17.29 2.31
N PHE A 510 -15.34 -18.29 3.02
CA PHE A 510 -16.08 -19.20 3.87
C PHE A 510 -15.58 -19.11 5.32
N PRO A 511 -16.37 -19.59 6.30
CA PRO A 511 -16.00 -19.51 7.70
C PRO A 511 -14.68 -20.25 7.94
N GLY A 512 -13.79 -19.69 8.77
CA GLY A 512 -12.49 -20.29 9.09
C GLY A 512 -11.37 -20.11 8.05
N GLN A 513 -11.65 -19.57 6.86
CA GLN A 513 -10.65 -19.39 5.78
C GLN A 513 -10.16 -17.94 5.60
N SER A 514 -10.66 -16.99 6.40
CA SER A 514 -10.33 -15.57 6.26
C SER A 514 -9.61 -15.05 7.51
N PRO A 515 -8.52 -14.24 7.38
CA PRO A 515 -7.81 -13.62 8.49
C PRO A 515 -8.60 -12.42 9.06
N LEU A 516 -9.88 -12.65 9.41
CA LEU A 516 -10.77 -11.63 9.99
C LEU A 516 -10.44 -11.41 11.46
N THR A 517 -9.30 -10.80 11.72
CA THR A 517 -8.99 -10.17 13.02
C THR A 517 -9.27 -8.68 12.87
N PHE A 518 -10.53 -8.23 13.02
CA PHE A 518 -10.86 -6.89 13.59
C PHE A 518 -12.34 -6.45 13.58
N THR A 519 -13.32 -7.26 13.16
CA THR A 519 -14.74 -6.84 13.24
C THR A 519 -15.60 -7.92 13.86
N THR A 520 -16.36 -7.52 14.88
CA THR A 520 -17.42 -8.20 15.65
C THR A 520 -18.45 -8.93 14.77
N PHE A 521 -18.02 -9.96 14.07
CA PHE A 521 -18.88 -10.90 13.36
C PHE A 521 -18.68 -12.28 13.97
N ASP A 522 -19.19 -12.41 15.20
CA ASP A 522 -19.44 -13.69 15.84
C ASP A 522 -20.41 -14.50 14.97
N SER A 523 -19.90 -15.59 14.38
CA SER A 523 -20.54 -16.91 14.30
C SER A 523 -19.82 -17.75 13.25
N ALA A 524 -19.12 -18.80 13.67
CA ALA A 524 -18.58 -19.85 12.80
C ALA A 524 -19.72 -20.80 12.37
N ASP A 525 -20.62 -20.33 11.50
CA ASP A 525 -21.68 -21.15 10.91
C ASP A 525 -21.29 -21.54 9.48
N GLU A 526 -21.05 -22.83 9.23
CA GLU A 526 -20.66 -23.41 7.94
C GLU A 526 -21.64 -23.09 6.80
N ASN A 527 -22.86 -22.65 7.14
CA ASN A 527 -23.89 -22.25 6.18
C ASN A 527 -23.77 -20.80 5.69
N GLU A 528 -22.71 -20.09 6.05
CA GLU A 528 -22.48 -18.71 5.65
C GLU A 528 -21.41 -18.58 4.55
N LYS A 529 -21.57 -17.59 3.68
CA LYS A 529 -20.53 -17.18 2.74
C LYS A 529 -20.46 -15.67 2.63
N TRP A 530 -19.26 -15.14 2.42
CA TRP A 530 -19.04 -13.72 2.14
C TRP A 530 -18.60 -13.55 0.69
N VAL A 531 -19.09 -12.48 0.06
CA VAL A 531 -18.67 -12.08 -1.28
C VAL A 531 -18.24 -10.62 -1.20
N GLU A 532 -16.96 -10.37 -1.45
CA GLU A 532 -16.35 -9.04 -1.46
C GLU A 532 -16.04 -8.62 -2.90
N ASP A 533 -16.71 -7.56 -3.36
CA ASP A 533 -16.39 -6.87 -4.62
C ASP A 533 -15.44 -5.71 -4.30
N ILE A 534 -14.30 -5.58 -4.99
CA ILE A 534 -13.21 -4.64 -4.63
C ILE A 534 -12.72 -3.88 -5.87
N ILE A 535 -12.41 -2.60 -5.70
CA ILE A 535 -11.64 -1.81 -6.68
C ILE A 535 -10.33 -1.36 -6.03
N TYR A 536 -9.21 -1.81 -6.58
CA TYR A 536 -7.88 -1.45 -6.08
C TYR A 536 -7.46 -0.03 -6.49
N GLU A 537 -6.51 0.53 -5.74
CA GLU A 537 -5.78 1.73 -6.15
C GLU A 537 -5.00 1.45 -7.46
N GLY A 538 -4.98 2.42 -8.36
CA GLY A 538 -4.34 2.35 -9.67
C GLY A 538 -5.18 1.68 -10.77
N THR A 539 -6.31 1.06 -10.42
CA THR A 539 -7.23 0.45 -11.38
C THR A 539 -7.82 1.51 -12.31
N ALA A 540 -7.83 1.24 -13.62
CA ALA A 540 -8.49 2.10 -14.60
C ALA A 540 -10.01 2.02 -14.45
N LEU A 541 -10.64 3.15 -14.21
CA LEU A 541 -12.08 3.28 -14.04
C LEU A 541 -12.70 4.15 -15.12
N TYR A 542 -13.90 3.75 -15.51
CA TYR A 542 -14.87 4.54 -16.22
C TYR A 542 -15.86 5.16 -15.21
N VAL A 543 -16.05 6.47 -15.26
CA VAL A 543 -17.03 7.18 -14.43
C VAL A 543 -17.90 8.06 -15.28
N LEU A 544 -19.20 7.75 -15.28
CA LEU A 544 -20.25 8.60 -15.83
C LEU A 544 -21.05 9.17 -14.68
N GLY A 545 -20.99 10.49 -14.47
CA GLY A 545 -21.65 11.15 -13.35
C GLY A 545 -21.84 12.65 -13.56
N PHE A 546 -22.26 13.36 -12.52
CA PHE A 546 -22.52 14.79 -12.59
C PHE A 546 -21.43 15.58 -11.87
N ALA A 547 -20.64 16.35 -12.62
CA ALA A 547 -19.67 17.29 -12.11
C ALA A 547 -20.36 18.52 -11.53
N ARG A 548 -20.03 18.83 -10.28
CA ARG A 548 -20.52 20.01 -9.55
C ARG A 548 -19.37 20.61 -8.74
N PRO A 549 -19.46 21.89 -8.35
CA PRO A 549 -18.45 22.48 -7.49
C PRO A 549 -18.37 21.73 -6.16
N LEU A 550 -17.16 21.36 -5.76
CA LEU A 550 -16.83 20.85 -4.45
C LEU A 550 -17.11 21.97 -3.44
N ARG A 551 -18.25 21.88 -2.77
CA ARG A 551 -18.54 22.72 -1.60
C ARG A 551 -17.57 22.29 -0.51
N ALA A 552 -16.40 22.90 -0.45
CA ALA A 552 -15.66 22.94 0.79
C ALA A 552 -16.60 23.54 1.83
N GLU A 553 -16.83 22.86 2.95
CA GLU A 553 -17.34 23.50 4.16
C GLU A 553 -16.33 24.60 4.52
N ARG A 554 -16.52 25.78 3.94
CA ARG A 554 -15.79 26.96 4.36
C ARG A 554 -16.29 27.21 5.77
N ARG A 555 -15.46 26.93 6.77
CA ARG A 555 -15.71 27.38 8.13
C ARG A 555 -16.03 28.86 8.06
N SER A 556 -17.13 29.26 8.70
CA SER A 556 -17.53 30.66 8.68
C SER A 556 -16.41 31.51 9.32
N LEU A 557 -16.29 32.78 8.93
CA LEU A 557 -15.32 33.70 9.55
C LEU A 557 -15.45 33.70 11.08
N ARG A 558 -16.69 33.57 11.57
CA ARG A 558 -17.03 33.48 12.99
C ARG A 558 -16.50 32.20 13.65
N GLU A 559 -16.57 31.05 12.99
CA GLU A 559 -16.00 29.81 13.54
C GLU A 559 -14.48 29.88 13.66
N ARG A 560 -13.81 30.50 12.69
CA ARG A 560 -12.35 30.68 12.71
C ARG A 560 -11.89 31.64 13.79
N SER A 561 -12.59 32.77 13.95
CA SER A 561 -12.27 33.72 15.02
C SER A 561 -12.46 33.09 16.41
N VAL A 562 -13.51 32.27 16.59
CA VAL A 562 -13.73 31.52 17.83
C VAL A 562 -12.61 30.49 18.10
N GLU A 563 -12.11 29.79 17.08
CA GLU A 563 -10.99 28.85 17.25
C GLU A 563 -9.69 29.58 17.59
N LYS A 564 -9.39 30.71 16.93
CA LYS A 564 -8.21 31.53 17.25
C LYS A 564 -8.25 32.07 18.68
N LEU A 565 -9.43 32.46 19.14
CA LEU A 565 -9.65 32.84 20.55
C LEU A 565 -9.47 31.64 21.49
N ARG A 566 -9.85 30.43 21.09
CA ARG A 566 -9.63 29.21 21.88
C ARG A 566 -8.15 28.84 21.95
N GLU A 567 -7.44 28.88 20.84
CA GLU A 567 -5.98 28.68 20.77
C GLU A 567 -5.26 29.70 21.68
N LEU A 568 -5.68 30.97 21.61
CA LEU A 568 -5.12 32.03 22.45
C LEU A 568 -5.37 31.80 23.95
N LYS A 569 -6.54 31.27 24.33
CA LYS A 569 -6.85 30.92 25.73
C LYS A 569 -6.06 29.71 26.24
N LEU A 570 -5.65 28.79 25.36
CA LEU A 570 -4.86 27.61 25.72
C LEU A 570 -3.37 27.94 25.91
N ASP A 571 -2.86 28.93 25.19
CA ASP A 571 -1.47 29.38 25.31
C ASP A 571 -1.34 30.56 26.28
N ARG A 572 -1.01 30.25 27.54
CA ARG A 572 -0.84 31.23 28.60
C ARG A 572 0.22 32.29 28.26
N ARG A 573 1.30 31.93 27.55
CA ARG A 573 2.34 32.89 27.15
C ARG A 573 1.85 33.82 26.05
N ALA A 574 1.07 33.31 25.11
CA ALA A 574 0.47 34.13 24.06
C ALA A 574 -0.56 35.11 24.61
N LEU A 575 -1.28 34.71 25.67
CA LEU A 575 -2.26 35.55 26.37
C LEU A 575 -1.60 36.70 27.14
N HIS A 576 -0.50 36.43 27.86
CA HIS A 576 0.30 37.46 28.57
C HIS A 576 0.92 38.53 27.65
N ARG A 577 0.85 38.40 26.31
CA ARG A 577 1.27 39.49 25.40
C ARG A 577 0.27 40.65 25.35
N TYR A 578 -0.95 40.42 25.83
CA TYR A 578 -2.01 41.42 25.86
C TYR A 578 -2.17 42.06 27.26
N ASP A 579 -1.43 41.55 28.26
CA ASP A 579 -1.31 42.08 29.62
C ASP A 579 -0.32 43.26 29.60
N THR A 580 -0.84 44.47 29.50
CA THR A 580 -0.09 45.71 29.26
C THR A 580 0.28 46.39 30.57
N ASP A 581 -0.53 46.22 31.61
CA ASP A 581 -0.29 46.78 32.94
C ASP A 581 0.54 45.86 33.85
N GLY A 582 0.76 44.60 33.45
CA GLY A 582 1.63 43.64 34.12
C GLY A 582 1.05 43.10 35.43
N ASP A 583 -0.27 43.19 35.61
CA ASP A 583 -0.96 42.76 36.82
C ASP A 583 -1.20 41.24 36.88
N GLY A 584 -0.89 40.54 35.78
CA GLY A 584 -1.02 39.08 35.65
C GLY A 584 -2.44 38.60 35.37
N GLN A 585 -3.40 39.52 35.20
CA GLN A 585 -4.77 39.30 34.76
C GLN A 585 -4.99 39.95 33.39
N ILE A 586 -6.11 39.65 32.73
CA ILE A 586 -6.45 40.28 31.45
C ILE A 586 -7.72 41.07 31.68
N SER A 587 -7.61 42.39 31.59
CA SER A 587 -8.75 43.30 31.70
C SER A 587 -9.69 43.18 30.48
N GLU A 588 -10.89 43.75 30.59
CA GLU A 588 -11.87 43.71 29.50
C GLU A 588 -11.37 44.42 28.23
N ASP A 589 -10.64 45.53 28.38
CA ASP A 589 -10.09 46.30 27.26
C ASP A 589 -8.95 45.55 26.55
N GLU A 590 -8.05 44.93 27.30
CA GLU A 590 -6.99 44.07 26.76
C GLU A 590 -7.55 42.84 26.04
N TRP A 591 -8.66 42.29 26.55
CA TRP A 591 -9.37 41.21 25.90
C TRP A 591 -10.05 41.63 24.58
N GLN A 592 -10.53 42.88 24.47
CA GLN A 592 -11.04 43.40 23.19
C GLN A 592 -9.94 43.50 22.14
N VAL A 593 -8.73 43.94 22.53
CA VAL A 593 -7.56 43.99 21.63
C VAL A 593 -7.23 42.57 21.14
N ALA A 594 -7.12 41.60 22.06
CA ALA A 594 -6.88 40.21 21.73
C ALA A 594 -7.93 39.61 20.78
N ARG A 595 -9.21 40.00 20.95
CA ARG A 595 -10.30 39.58 20.08
C ARG A 595 -10.21 40.21 18.69
N SER A 596 -9.92 41.50 18.61
CA SER A 596 -9.77 42.19 17.34
C SER A 596 -8.62 41.62 16.50
N ASP A 597 -7.49 41.28 17.15
CA ASP A 597 -6.35 40.63 16.51
C ASP A 597 -6.69 39.21 16.04
N ALA A 598 -7.45 38.45 16.82
CA ALA A 598 -7.92 37.12 16.42
C ALA A 598 -8.88 37.19 15.22
N GLU A 599 -9.76 38.18 15.15
CA GLU A 599 -10.66 38.42 14.02
C GLU A 599 -9.89 38.86 12.76
N GLN A 600 -8.92 39.77 12.90
CA GLN A 600 -8.05 40.20 11.78
C GLN A 600 -7.16 39.06 11.27
N ALA A 601 -6.59 38.25 12.16
CA ALA A 601 -5.82 37.07 11.78
C ALA A 601 -6.69 36.05 11.03
N ALA A 602 -7.90 35.77 11.53
CA ALA A 602 -8.86 34.90 10.87
C ALA A 602 -9.29 35.42 9.49
N LEU A 603 -9.47 36.74 9.35
CA LEU A 603 -9.79 37.39 8.09
C LEU A 603 -8.62 37.32 7.09
N LYS A 604 -7.39 37.59 7.53
CA LYS A 604 -6.18 37.51 6.70
C LYS A 604 -5.99 36.09 6.16
N GLU A 605 -6.20 35.07 6.99
CA GLU A 605 -6.15 33.68 6.58
C GLU A 605 -7.28 33.31 5.61
N HIS A 606 -8.50 33.82 5.86
CA HIS A 606 -9.65 33.63 4.95
C HIS A 606 -9.41 34.24 3.56
N LEU A 607 -8.83 35.44 3.50
CA LEU A 607 -8.47 36.12 2.25
C LEU A 607 -7.27 35.44 1.56
N ALA A 608 -6.26 35.01 2.32
CA ALA A 608 -5.09 34.30 1.79
C ALA A 608 -5.50 32.96 1.13
N GLU A 609 -6.39 32.19 1.76
CA GLU A 609 -6.95 30.97 1.16
C GLU A 609 -7.75 31.23 -0.12
N GLY A 610 -8.46 32.37 -0.20
CA GLY A 610 -9.19 32.78 -1.40
C GLY A 610 -8.28 33.24 -2.55
N SER A 611 -7.10 33.76 -2.23
CA SER A 611 -6.12 34.28 -3.20
C SER A 611 -5.28 33.19 -3.87
N GLY A 612 -5.21 31.99 -3.29
CA GLY A 612 -4.59 30.83 -3.92
C GLY A 612 -5.41 30.41 -5.13
N ARG A 613 -4.93 30.71 -6.35
CA ARG A 613 -5.43 30.18 -7.63
C ARG A 613 -5.31 28.64 -7.66
N LYS A 614 -6.16 27.95 -6.91
CA LYS A 614 -6.33 26.50 -7.02
C LYS A 614 -6.91 26.21 -8.40
N ARG A 615 -6.35 25.22 -9.09
CA ARG A 615 -6.78 24.84 -10.45
C ARG A 615 -8.25 24.44 -10.41
N GLN A 616 -9.00 24.76 -11.46
CA GLN A 616 -10.46 24.54 -11.53
C GLN A 616 -10.87 23.10 -11.15
N GLU A 617 -10.05 22.11 -11.50
CA GLU A 617 -10.18 20.68 -11.18
C GLU A 617 -10.20 20.35 -9.67
N GLU A 618 -9.49 21.12 -8.83
CA GLU A 618 -9.46 20.93 -7.37
C GLU A 618 -10.78 21.31 -6.69
N HIS A 619 -11.66 22.02 -7.40
CA HIS A 619 -12.97 22.44 -6.93
C HIS A 619 -14.10 21.65 -7.59
N VAL A 620 -13.86 20.48 -8.19
CA VAL A 620 -14.91 19.67 -8.82
C VAL A 620 -15.06 18.34 -8.12
N VAL A 621 -16.32 17.96 -7.85
CA VAL A 621 -16.69 16.61 -7.43
C VAL A 621 -17.68 16.01 -8.43
N ILE A 622 -17.40 14.79 -8.87
CA ILE A 622 -18.34 13.97 -9.64
C ILE A 622 -19.19 13.20 -8.65
N ALA A 623 -20.50 13.46 -8.64
CA ALA A 623 -21.43 12.83 -7.71
C ALA A 623 -22.73 12.45 -8.43
N ARG A 624 -23.65 11.84 -7.68
CA ARG A 624 -25.00 11.60 -8.18
C ARG A 624 -25.70 12.93 -8.52
N PRO A 625 -26.35 13.03 -9.70
CA PRO A 625 -27.15 14.19 -10.07
C PRO A 625 -28.35 14.39 -9.12
N SER A 626 -28.77 15.65 -8.93
CA SER A 626 -29.97 16.01 -8.17
C SER A 626 -31.26 15.53 -8.85
N GLN A 627 -31.26 15.44 -10.18
CA GLN A 627 -32.34 14.82 -10.95
C GLN A 627 -32.22 13.29 -10.92
N ARG A 628 -33.28 12.63 -10.45
CA ARG A 628 -33.35 11.19 -10.20
C ARG A 628 -33.22 10.30 -11.45
N SER A 629 -33.38 10.88 -12.65
CA SER A 629 -33.50 10.17 -13.93
C SER A 629 -32.17 9.90 -14.65
N MET A 630 -31.04 10.38 -14.14
CA MET A 630 -29.75 10.24 -14.83
C MET A 630 -28.91 9.13 -14.18
N PRO A 631 -28.26 8.25 -14.98
CA PRO A 631 -27.43 7.19 -14.45
C PRO A 631 -26.15 7.77 -13.83
N PHE A 632 -25.72 7.18 -12.72
CA PHE A 632 -24.40 7.43 -12.14
C PHE A 632 -23.69 6.09 -12.05
N VAL A 633 -22.63 5.90 -12.82
CA VAL A 633 -21.98 4.60 -12.99
C VAL A 633 -20.48 4.73 -12.78
N ILE A 634 -19.94 3.77 -12.02
CA ILE A 634 -18.51 3.60 -11.80
C ILE A 634 -18.19 2.16 -12.19
N ALA A 635 -17.32 1.95 -13.16
CA ALA A 635 -17.07 0.60 -13.66
C ALA A 635 -15.59 0.36 -13.98
N GLU A 636 -15.14 -0.84 -13.65
CA GLU A 636 -13.81 -1.36 -14.00
C GLU A 636 -13.85 -1.97 -15.42
N VAL A 637 -14.18 -1.13 -16.41
CA VAL A 637 -14.21 -1.51 -17.83
C VAL A 637 -13.79 -0.33 -18.70
N ALA A 638 -13.20 -0.63 -19.86
CA ALA A 638 -12.72 0.35 -20.81
C ALA A 638 -13.83 1.01 -21.66
N SER A 639 -15.09 0.58 -21.57
CA SER A 639 -16.15 1.10 -22.45
C SER A 639 -17.57 0.99 -21.88
N GLU A 640 -18.40 1.94 -22.30
CA GLU A 640 -19.84 2.10 -22.05
C GLU A 640 -20.72 0.97 -22.64
N ALA A 641 -20.16 0.14 -23.53
CA ALA A 641 -20.88 -0.76 -24.42
C ALA A 641 -21.92 -1.66 -23.71
N HIS A 642 -21.61 -2.17 -22.52
CA HIS A 642 -22.54 -3.03 -21.78
C HIS A 642 -23.75 -2.28 -21.20
N LEU A 643 -23.62 -0.99 -20.90
CA LEU A 643 -24.72 -0.19 -20.34
C LEU A 643 -25.68 0.25 -21.46
N ILE A 644 -25.12 0.71 -22.58
CA ILE A 644 -25.86 1.15 -23.77
C ILE A 644 -26.65 -0.02 -24.37
N ARG A 645 -26.04 -1.22 -24.46
CA ARG A 645 -26.69 -2.43 -25.00
C ARG A 645 -27.95 -2.80 -24.24
N ASN A 646 -27.92 -2.75 -22.91
CA ASN A 646 -29.06 -3.13 -22.09
C ASN A 646 -30.23 -2.15 -22.25
N TYR A 647 -29.99 -0.84 -22.30
CA TYR A 647 -31.06 0.13 -22.54
C TYR A 647 -31.66 -0.01 -23.95
N GLY A 648 -30.83 -0.29 -24.96
CA GLY A 648 -31.29 -0.62 -26.31
C GLY A 648 -32.20 -1.86 -26.32
N LEU A 649 -31.74 -2.96 -25.74
CA LEU A 649 -32.47 -4.23 -25.68
C LEU A 649 -33.80 -4.15 -24.91
N ILE A 650 -33.91 -3.25 -23.93
CA ILE A 650 -35.17 -3.03 -23.20
C ILE A 650 -36.12 -2.13 -24.01
N SER A 651 -35.59 -1.09 -24.66
CA SER A 651 -36.42 -0.12 -25.39
C SER A 651 -37.10 -0.68 -26.64
N ILE A 652 -36.44 -1.57 -27.38
CA ILE A 652 -36.97 -2.18 -28.62
C ILE A 652 -38.26 -2.99 -28.38
N PRO A 653 -38.30 -3.99 -27.48
CA PRO A 653 -39.52 -4.76 -27.24
C PRO A 653 -40.63 -3.91 -26.61
N LEU A 654 -40.30 -2.94 -25.74
CA LEU A 654 -41.30 -2.00 -25.20
C LEU A 654 -41.97 -1.19 -26.32
N LEU A 655 -41.19 -0.77 -27.32
CA LEU A 655 -41.70 -0.03 -28.47
C LEU A 655 -42.57 -0.92 -29.37
N ILE A 656 -42.13 -2.16 -29.64
CA ILE A 656 -42.92 -3.13 -30.42
C ILE A 656 -44.25 -3.44 -29.71
N ILE A 657 -44.22 -3.75 -28.42
CA ILE A 657 -45.42 -4.02 -27.62
C ILE A 657 -46.32 -2.78 -27.61
N GLY A 658 -45.75 -1.59 -27.38
CA GLY A 658 -46.49 -0.33 -27.39
C GLY A 658 -47.20 -0.06 -28.72
N LEU A 659 -46.53 -0.27 -29.85
CA LEU A 659 -47.12 -0.12 -31.18
C LEU A 659 -48.19 -1.18 -31.48
N SER A 660 -47.96 -2.44 -31.12
CA SER A 660 -48.94 -3.51 -31.30
C SER A 660 -50.22 -3.27 -30.49
N VAL A 661 -50.08 -2.84 -29.23
CA VAL A 661 -51.23 -2.50 -28.37
C VAL A 661 -51.92 -1.22 -28.86
N ALA A 662 -51.18 -0.24 -29.39
CA ALA A 662 -51.77 0.95 -30.02
C ALA A 662 -52.60 0.58 -31.26
N GLY A 663 -52.07 -0.29 -32.13
CA GLY A 663 -52.80 -0.81 -33.30
C GLY A 663 -54.07 -1.55 -32.89
N PHE A 664 -54.00 -2.39 -31.85
CA PHE A 664 -55.18 -3.06 -31.29
C PHE A 664 -56.20 -2.09 -30.70
N ALA A 665 -55.75 -1.02 -30.03
CA ALA A 665 -56.63 0.02 -29.50
C ALA A 665 -57.37 0.75 -30.62
N ILE A 666 -56.67 1.10 -31.71
CA ILE A 666 -57.25 1.75 -32.88
C ILE A 666 -58.25 0.82 -33.58
N TYR A 667 -57.90 -0.46 -33.75
CA TYR A 667 -58.82 -1.46 -34.31
C TYR A 667 -60.11 -1.55 -33.49
N LYS A 668 -60.01 -1.64 -32.16
CA LYS A 668 -61.17 -1.69 -31.27
C LYS A 668 -62.01 -0.41 -31.32
N PHE A 669 -61.36 0.74 -31.48
CA PHE A 669 -62.05 2.02 -31.64
C PHE A 669 -62.82 2.10 -32.97
N LEU A 670 -62.23 1.62 -34.07
CA LEU A 670 -62.91 1.54 -35.38
C LEU A 670 -64.08 0.55 -35.35
N GLU A 671 -63.87 -0.64 -34.79
CA GLU A 671 -64.91 -1.65 -34.57
C GLU A 671 -66.08 -1.09 -33.73
N PHE A 672 -65.80 -0.21 -32.76
CA PHE A 672 -66.82 0.47 -31.97
C PHE A 672 -67.58 1.54 -32.77
N LEU A 673 -66.92 2.24 -33.70
CA LEU A 673 -67.52 3.24 -34.58
C LEU A 673 -68.32 2.63 -35.74
N GLY A 674 -68.22 1.31 -35.96
CA GLY A 674 -68.92 0.61 -37.05
C GLY A 674 -68.32 0.87 -38.44
N VAL A 675 -67.04 1.25 -38.48
CA VAL A 675 -66.20 1.43 -39.69
C VAL A 675 -65.25 0.26 -39.77
#